data_AF-A0A075G9A0-F1
#
_entry.id   AF-A0A075G9A0-F1
#
_cell.length_a   1.000
_cell.length_b   1.000
_cell.length_c   1.000
_cell.angle_alpha   90.00
_cell.angle_beta   90.00
_cell.angle_gamma   90.00
#
_symmetry.space_group_name_H-M   'P 1'
#
loop_
_entity.id
_entity.type
_entity.pdbx_description
1 polymer ?
#
loop_
_entity_poly.entity_id
_entity_poly.type
_entity_poly.pdbx_seq_one_letter_code
_entity_poly.pdbx_strand_id
1 'polypeptide(L)'
;MLLCWEPDEIAEAAVIARRAMAGDIEGVEWRRHPRTVAANQLILVALAERVVPLAAGAELLRRCDLFSELTDDETLATLRILHDRWLLRVVEDPEQSDPLDWPPALWKEISESTNEGLPEKKPKKEELAGLEESVTRGWQRALSQELPERLKGGWFSPGPRARTYLQKHLSMIADETKYAVRDAVTRRMLGNVDETFVLSLDDSGAEEDGTPRRFVMAGRTWEVVDADSEKVELLVAPVSEQGEAPVWAGELPPVPADIAREAGAIRIAVAESHGWSTGVEESASTELRGSMVGLNPWLTGDAVTYDLDDYPLSAPSLALLAENVAEHIEASGCLPHARLLTLEQRRDAIVLNSTHGSRINETLAHFLQAMASNIEGRVGRVLVDPYRITLQVPGLTPAGVVEWLTETPPEALDDLIRLSIPNGRQLRARMVQVCKVFGVLHAGVDPRKVNLGGIITRYRGTPLVDEALDKLFSERMDIEGTTDLLRAIQSGAVELRMTAPGALGISPRGQRDLLLPNWSATEVRERLKMRLVNERVVLVCLRCNDWMRFRVERYAEKHHRCACGGAMLACAREGLEERLKEWVVDDDPAVRNRMQRNAELVQLRGKEAILCLLARGVGPDTATRILRRVPAGDEEMLLKTIHEAELQYARTRRFWG
;
A
#
# COMPACT_ATOMS: atom_id res chain seq x y z
N MET A 1 -2.28 31.03 12.06
CA MET A 1 -1.74 30.45 13.31
C MET A 1 -1.63 28.95 13.09
N LEU A 2 -0.40 28.43 13.01
CA LEU A 2 -0.12 26.99 12.97
C LEU A 2 0.19 26.54 14.41
N LEU A 3 -0.33 25.39 14.82
CA LEU A 3 -0.09 24.82 16.14
C LEU A 3 0.77 23.57 15.95
N CYS A 4 1.98 23.59 16.51
CA CYS A 4 2.98 22.55 16.39
C CYS A 4 3.39 22.09 17.80
N TRP A 5 3.71 20.81 17.94
CA TRP A 5 4.07 20.23 19.24
C TRP A 5 5.52 19.75 19.28
N GLU A 6 6.07 19.36 18.14
CA GLU A 6 7.42 18.79 18.03
C GLU A 6 8.42 19.78 17.42
N PRO A 7 9.71 19.70 17.77
CA PRO A 7 10.76 20.58 17.23
C PRO A 7 10.84 20.56 15.69
N ASP A 8 10.73 19.38 15.07
CA ASP A 8 10.75 19.24 13.61
C ASP A 8 9.55 19.93 12.95
N GLU A 9 8.35 19.75 13.52
CA GLU A 9 7.12 20.41 13.04
C GLU A 9 7.19 21.92 13.19
N ILE A 10 7.80 22.41 14.27
CA ILE A 10 8.01 23.84 14.49
C ILE A 10 8.90 24.42 13.39
N ALA A 11 10.03 23.78 13.09
CA ALA A 11 10.93 24.23 12.03
C ALA A 11 10.23 24.18 10.66
N GLU A 12 9.55 23.08 10.34
CA GLU A 12 8.81 22.92 9.09
C GLU A 12 7.69 23.97 8.91
N ALA A 13 6.87 24.15 9.94
CA ALA A 13 5.77 25.11 9.92
C ALA A 13 6.28 26.55 9.83
N ALA A 14 7.42 26.86 10.44
CA ALA A 14 8.05 28.18 10.32
C ALA A 14 8.50 28.46 8.88
N VAL A 15 9.14 27.49 8.22
CA VAL A 15 9.50 27.58 6.79
C VAL A 15 8.26 27.78 5.92
N ILE A 16 7.24 26.93 6.10
CA ILE A 16 5.99 27.01 5.32
C ILE A 16 5.31 28.37 5.52
N ALA A 17 5.25 28.86 6.76
CA ALA A 17 4.66 30.15 7.06
C ALA A 17 5.45 31.31 6.43
N ARG A 18 6.78 31.30 6.51
CA ARG A 18 7.64 32.32 5.85
C ARG A 18 7.41 32.32 4.34
N ARG A 19 7.48 31.15 3.70
CA ARG A 19 7.24 30.99 2.26
C ARG A 19 5.85 31.47 1.85
N ALA A 20 4.81 31.08 2.60
CA ALA A 20 3.45 31.53 2.36
C ALA A 20 3.29 33.06 2.50
N MET A 21 3.98 33.68 3.46
CA MET A 21 3.99 35.14 3.64
C MET A 21 4.74 35.87 2.51
N ALA A 22 5.78 35.25 1.95
CA ALA A 22 6.53 35.75 0.80
C ALA A 22 5.81 35.51 -0.55
N GLY A 23 4.80 34.63 -0.59
CA GLY A 23 4.16 34.18 -1.83
C GLY A 23 4.95 33.10 -2.58
N ASP A 24 5.94 32.48 -1.91
CA ASP A 24 6.77 31.40 -2.44
C ASP A 24 5.97 30.08 -2.44
N ILE A 25 5.18 29.85 -3.49
CA ILE A 25 4.42 28.60 -3.68
C ILE A 25 5.24 27.65 -4.56
N GLU A 26 5.19 26.36 -4.25
CA GLU A 26 5.82 25.31 -5.05
C GLU A 26 5.30 25.30 -6.51
N GLY A 27 6.18 24.96 -7.44
CA GLY A 27 5.83 24.75 -8.83
C GLY A 27 4.92 23.53 -9.03
N VAL A 28 4.19 23.52 -10.14
CA VAL A 28 3.44 22.32 -10.57
C VAL A 28 4.39 21.40 -11.33
N GLU A 29 4.66 20.23 -10.76
CA GLU A 29 5.37 19.16 -11.45
C GLU A 29 4.38 18.25 -12.19
N TRP A 30 4.65 18.02 -13.46
CA TRP A 30 3.86 17.11 -14.28
C TRP A 30 4.59 15.79 -14.46
N ARG A 31 3.90 14.69 -14.16
CA ARG A 31 4.41 13.36 -14.53
C ARG A 31 4.44 13.23 -16.05
N ARG A 32 5.64 12.98 -16.59
CA ARG A 32 5.86 12.72 -18.01
C ARG A 32 5.54 11.25 -18.35
N HIS A 33 5.12 11.02 -19.59
CA HIS A 33 4.83 9.72 -20.22
C HIS A 33 3.95 8.76 -19.40
N PRO A 34 2.78 9.19 -18.87
CA PRO A 34 1.90 8.28 -18.13
C PRO A 34 1.28 7.23 -19.06
N ARG A 35 1.84 6.00 -19.08
CA ARG A 35 1.46 4.96 -20.04
C ARG A 35 0.05 4.40 -19.77
N THR A 36 -0.43 4.50 -18.54
CA THR A 36 -1.84 4.21 -18.21
C THR A 36 -2.80 5.14 -18.97
N VAL A 37 -2.47 6.43 -19.05
CA VAL A 37 -3.26 7.40 -19.81
C VAL A 37 -3.13 7.12 -21.30
N ALA A 38 -1.92 6.87 -21.82
CA ALA A 38 -1.71 6.51 -23.22
C ALA A 38 -2.54 5.28 -23.62
N ALA A 39 -2.48 4.19 -22.84
CA ALA A 39 -3.26 2.97 -23.08
C ALA A 39 -4.77 3.24 -23.14
N ASN A 40 -5.29 4.04 -22.21
CA ASN A 40 -6.69 4.45 -22.21
C ASN A 40 -7.04 5.24 -23.47
N GLN A 41 -6.25 6.26 -23.82
CA GLN A 41 -6.48 7.11 -24.99
C GLN A 41 -6.42 6.32 -26.31
N LEU A 42 -5.51 5.36 -26.46
CA LEU A 42 -5.45 4.49 -27.64
C LEU A 42 -6.75 3.68 -27.82
N ILE A 43 -7.35 3.20 -26.73
CA ILE A 43 -8.65 2.50 -26.77
C ILE A 43 -9.76 3.46 -27.19
N LEU A 44 -9.77 4.68 -26.67
CA LEU A 44 -10.78 5.70 -27.00
C LEU A 44 -10.72 6.11 -28.47
N VAL A 45 -9.52 6.38 -28.99
CA VAL A 45 -9.31 6.75 -30.38
C VAL A 45 -9.74 5.62 -31.31
N ALA A 46 -9.40 4.36 -30.98
CA ALA A 46 -9.89 3.22 -31.75
C ALA A 46 -11.43 3.14 -31.76
N LEU A 47 -12.08 3.39 -30.62
CA LEU A 47 -13.54 3.37 -30.52
C LEU A 47 -14.21 4.47 -31.35
N ALA A 48 -13.59 5.64 -31.44
CA ALA A 48 -14.05 6.78 -32.23
C ALA A 48 -13.85 6.54 -33.73
N GLU A 49 -12.61 6.28 -34.15
CA GLU A 49 -12.20 6.21 -35.57
C GLU A 49 -12.45 4.85 -36.22
N ARG A 50 -12.71 3.81 -35.43
CA ARG A 50 -12.90 2.40 -35.85
C ARG A 50 -11.67 1.72 -36.43
N VAL A 51 -10.84 2.42 -37.20
CA VAL A 51 -9.63 1.92 -37.85
C VAL A 51 -8.57 3.03 -37.85
N VAL A 52 -7.50 2.84 -37.08
CA VAL A 52 -6.46 3.84 -36.87
C VAL A 52 -5.12 3.30 -37.36
N PRO A 53 -4.39 4.00 -38.25
CA PRO A 53 -3.04 3.61 -38.66
C PRO A 53 -2.11 3.44 -37.46
N LEU A 54 -1.21 2.45 -37.48
CA LEU A 54 -0.26 2.25 -36.38
C LEU A 54 0.62 3.48 -36.15
N ALA A 55 1.13 4.07 -37.23
CA ALA A 55 1.95 5.29 -37.17
C ALA A 55 1.24 6.48 -36.50
N ALA A 56 -0.09 6.54 -36.58
CA ALA A 56 -0.86 7.62 -35.98
C ALA A 56 -0.95 7.52 -34.45
N GLY A 57 -0.75 6.33 -33.85
CA GLY A 57 -0.91 6.12 -32.41
C GLY A 57 0.01 7.03 -31.59
N ALA A 58 1.32 6.93 -31.83
CA ALA A 58 2.31 7.74 -31.13
C ALA A 58 2.27 9.20 -31.59
N GLU A 59 2.04 9.46 -32.89
CA GLU A 59 1.94 10.82 -33.44
C GLU A 59 0.85 11.64 -32.74
N LEU A 60 -0.33 11.05 -32.53
CA LEU A 60 -1.44 11.72 -31.86
C LEU A 60 -1.12 12.02 -30.38
N LEU A 61 -0.49 11.08 -29.68
CA LEU A 61 -0.09 11.26 -28.28
C LEU A 61 0.98 12.35 -28.14
N ARG A 62 2.00 12.34 -29.01
CA ARG A 62 3.12 13.32 -29.02
C ARG A 62 2.69 14.77 -29.30
N ARG A 63 1.44 15.02 -29.73
CA ARG A 63 0.89 16.39 -29.80
C ARG A 63 0.69 17.03 -28.43
N CYS A 64 0.65 16.23 -27.37
CA CYS A 64 0.66 16.69 -25.99
C CYS A 64 2.08 16.57 -25.43
N ASP A 65 2.57 17.66 -24.81
CA ASP A 65 3.94 17.74 -24.30
C ASP A 65 4.25 16.64 -23.26
N LEU A 66 3.26 16.19 -22.49
CA LEU A 66 3.42 15.07 -21.54
C LEU A 66 3.87 13.76 -22.18
N PHE A 67 3.70 13.58 -23.49
CA PHE A 67 4.08 12.37 -24.22
C PHE A 67 5.21 12.62 -25.23
N SER A 68 5.93 13.74 -25.16
CA SER A 68 6.90 14.14 -26.20
C SER A 68 8.02 13.11 -26.47
N GLU A 69 8.40 12.33 -25.46
CA GLU A 69 9.45 11.30 -25.55
C GLU A 69 8.88 9.88 -25.72
N LEU A 70 7.55 9.74 -25.85
CA LEU A 70 6.92 8.44 -26.08
C LEU A 70 7.34 7.90 -27.45
N THR A 71 7.96 6.72 -27.45
CA THR A 71 8.47 6.11 -28.67
C THR A 71 7.40 5.31 -29.43
N ASP A 72 7.64 5.09 -30.72
CA ASP A 72 6.77 4.24 -31.55
C ASP A 72 6.80 2.78 -31.07
N ASP A 73 7.97 2.30 -30.64
CA ASP A 73 8.16 0.94 -30.11
C ASP A 73 7.40 0.73 -28.79
N GLU A 74 7.44 1.69 -27.86
CA GLU A 74 6.66 1.63 -26.62
C GLU A 74 5.15 1.68 -26.88
N THR A 75 4.74 2.50 -27.85
CA THR A 75 3.33 2.59 -28.26
C THR A 75 2.87 1.25 -28.85
N LEU A 76 3.68 0.64 -29.71
CA LEU A 76 3.41 -0.68 -30.28
C LEU A 76 3.37 -1.77 -29.21
N ALA A 77 4.30 -1.76 -28.26
CA ALA A 77 4.30 -2.69 -27.12
C ALA A 77 3.03 -2.53 -26.27
N THR A 78 2.56 -1.30 -26.05
CA THR A 78 1.29 -1.01 -25.38
C THR A 78 0.11 -1.58 -26.17
N LEU A 79 0.07 -1.34 -27.48
CA LEU A 79 -0.97 -1.86 -28.38
C LEU A 79 -1.01 -3.39 -28.36
N ARG A 80 0.14 -4.08 -28.35
CA ARG A 80 0.23 -5.54 -28.23
C ARG A 80 -0.37 -6.06 -26.92
N ILE A 81 -0.10 -5.41 -25.80
CA ILE A 81 -0.70 -5.78 -24.50
C ILE A 81 -2.23 -5.63 -24.56
N LEU A 82 -2.73 -4.52 -25.11
CA LEU A 82 -4.17 -4.27 -25.26
C LEU A 82 -4.83 -5.25 -26.24
N HIS A 83 -4.09 -5.68 -27.28
CA HIS A 83 -4.51 -6.70 -28.22
C HIS A 83 -4.70 -8.06 -27.54
N ASP A 84 -3.70 -8.49 -26.77
CA ASP A 84 -3.72 -9.75 -26.03
C ASP A 84 -4.88 -9.84 -25.03
N ARG A 85 -5.40 -8.70 -24.56
CA ARG A 85 -6.54 -8.61 -23.64
C ARG A 85 -7.89 -8.38 -24.34
N TRP A 86 -7.91 -8.42 -25.67
CA TRP A 86 -9.07 -8.19 -26.52
C TRP A 86 -9.73 -6.82 -26.33
N LEU A 87 -8.95 -5.84 -25.85
CA LEU A 87 -9.34 -4.43 -25.79
C LEU A 87 -9.16 -3.77 -27.15
N LEU A 88 -8.11 -4.16 -27.87
CA LEU A 88 -7.86 -3.75 -29.25
C LEU A 88 -7.68 -4.97 -30.16
N ARG A 89 -7.77 -4.74 -31.46
CA ARG A 89 -7.29 -5.64 -32.51
C ARG A 89 -6.19 -4.90 -33.25
N VAL A 90 -5.00 -5.47 -33.25
CA VAL A 90 -3.81 -4.88 -33.87
C VAL A 90 -3.40 -5.77 -35.03
N VAL A 91 -3.14 -5.15 -36.18
CA VAL A 91 -2.60 -5.79 -37.38
C VAL A 91 -1.33 -5.03 -37.72
N GLU A 92 -0.17 -5.66 -37.48
CA GLU A 92 1.14 -5.07 -37.75
C GLU A 92 1.58 -5.28 -39.19
N ASP A 93 1.34 -6.48 -39.72
CA ASP A 93 1.59 -6.82 -41.10
C ASP A 93 0.26 -7.17 -41.79
N PRO A 94 -0.31 -6.23 -42.56
CA PRO A 94 -1.54 -6.46 -43.32
C PRO A 94 -1.45 -7.64 -44.29
N GLU A 95 -0.29 -7.91 -44.88
CA GLU A 95 -0.10 -8.96 -45.89
C GLU A 95 -0.23 -10.36 -45.27
N GLN A 96 0.16 -10.50 -44.01
CA GLN A 96 0.03 -11.76 -43.25
C GLN A 96 -1.33 -11.90 -42.55
N SER A 97 -2.17 -10.86 -42.59
CA SER A 97 -3.49 -10.88 -41.95
C SER A 97 -4.56 -11.41 -42.89
N ASP A 98 -5.58 -12.10 -42.36
CA ASP A 98 -6.74 -12.52 -43.15
C ASP A 98 -7.69 -11.33 -43.38
N PRO A 99 -7.89 -10.88 -44.64
CA PRO A 99 -8.82 -9.79 -44.94
C PRO A 99 -10.27 -10.05 -44.50
N LEU A 100 -10.66 -11.32 -44.38
CA LEU A 100 -11.99 -11.67 -43.88
C LEU A 100 -12.17 -11.39 -42.39
N ASP A 101 -11.09 -11.25 -41.62
CA ASP A 101 -11.13 -10.89 -40.20
C ASP A 101 -11.01 -9.37 -39.95
N TRP A 102 -10.79 -8.57 -41.00
CA TRP A 102 -10.65 -7.11 -40.90
C TRP A 102 -11.90 -6.41 -40.34
N PRO A 103 -11.76 -5.21 -39.74
CA PRO A 103 -12.88 -4.50 -39.14
C PRO A 103 -14.01 -4.23 -40.15
N PRO A 104 -15.30 -4.30 -39.75
CA PRO A 104 -16.42 -3.98 -40.65
C PRO A 104 -16.35 -2.57 -41.24
N ALA A 105 -15.73 -1.63 -40.53
CA ALA A 105 -15.51 -0.27 -41.03
C ALA A 105 -14.54 -0.25 -42.22
N LEU A 106 -13.44 -1.00 -42.15
CA LEU A 106 -12.47 -1.12 -43.25
C LEU A 106 -13.09 -1.85 -44.46
N TRP A 107 -13.85 -2.92 -44.21
CA TRP A 107 -14.60 -3.60 -45.26
C TRP A 107 -15.52 -2.64 -46.02
N LYS A 108 -16.27 -1.83 -45.26
CA LYS A 108 -17.21 -0.87 -45.82
C LYS A 108 -16.49 0.24 -46.62
N GLU A 109 -15.37 0.74 -46.11
CA GLU A 109 -14.54 1.74 -46.80
C GLU A 109 -14.06 1.20 -48.16
N ILE A 110 -13.57 -0.05 -48.20
CA ILE A 110 -13.10 -0.68 -49.44
C ILE A 110 -14.26 -1.01 -50.39
N SER A 111 -15.40 -1.50 -49.87
CA SER A 111 -16.55 -1.81 -50.73
C SER A 111 -17.19 -0.57 -51.35
N GLU A 112 -17.07 0.60 -50.72
CA GLU A 112 -17.49 1.88 -51.29
C GLU A 112 -16.51 2.42 -52.34
N SER A 113 -15.21 2.09 -52.25
CA SER A 113 -14.19 2.52 -53.22
C SER A 113 -14.06 1.62 -54.45
N THR A 114 -14.46 0.35 -54.34
CA THR A 114 -14.14 -0.70 -55.32
C THR A 114 -15.39 -1.30 -55.95
N ASN A 115 -15.36 -1.55 -57.26
CA ASN A 115 -16.49 -2.11 -58.03
C ASN A 115 -16.46 -3.65 -58.16
N GLU A 116 -15.62 -4.34 -57.38
CA GLU A 116 -15.26 -5.77 -57.53
C GLU A 116 -16.23 -6.76 -56.85
N GLY A 117 -17.53 -6.44 -56.79
CA GLY A 117 -18.54 -7.39 -56.30
C GLY A 117 -18.42 -7.76 -54.82
N LEU A 118 -17.77 -6.91 -54.01
CA LEU A 118 -17.77 -7.02 -52.56
C LEU A 118 -19.16 -6.63 -52.02
N PRO A 119 -19.73 -7.41 -51.07
CA PRO A 119 -20.93 -7.01 -50.33
C PRO A 119 -20.78 -5.64 -49.65
N GLU A 120 -21.83 -4.81 -49.68
CA GLU A 120 -21.86 -3.50 -49.01
C GLU A 120 -21.62 -3.60 -47.49
N LYS A 121 -22.07 -4.70 -46.88
CA LYS A 121 -21.84 -5.01 -45.46
C LYS A 121 -21.06 -6.30 -45.33
N LYS A 122 -20.08 -6.29 -44.42
CA LYS A 122 -19.33 -7.48 -44.02
C LYS A 122 -20.29 -8.59 -43.53
N PRO A 123 -20.27 -9.79 -44.17
CA PRO A 123 -21.07 -10.93 -43.72
C PRO A 123 -20.68 -11.41 -42.32
N LYS A 124 -21.60 -12.08 -41.63
CA LYS A 124 -21.31 -12.69 -40.32
C LYS A 124 -20.40 -13.92 -40.48
N LYS A 125 -19.70 -14.32 -39.40
CA LYS A 125 -18.84 -15.52 -39.42
C LYS A 125 -19.59 -16.79 -39.83
N GLU A 126 -20.85 -16.92 -39.42
CA GLU A 126 -21.73 -18.05 -39.78
C GLU A 126 -22.04 -18.09 -41.29
N GLU A 127 -22.25 -16.91 -41.89
CA GLU A 127 -22.51 -16.77 -43.33
C GLU A 127 -21.24 -17.06 -44.14
N LEU A 128 -20.08 -16.58 -43.67
CA LEU A 128 -18.78 -16.85 -44.30
C LEU A 128 -18.45 -18.35 -44.33
N ALA A 129 -18.80 -19.10 -43.29
CA ALA A 129 -18.53 -20.54 -43.21
C ALA A 129 -19.34 -21.38 -44.21
N GLY A 130 -20.46 -20.86 -44.71
CA GLY A 130 -21.33 -21.53 -45.69
C GLY A 130 -21.04 -21.18 -47.15
N LEU A 131 -20.07 -20.31 -47.42
CA LEU A 131 -19.72 -19.87 -48.78
C LEU A 131 -18.69 -20.77 -49.44
N GLU A 132 -18.72 -20.83 -50.77
CA GLU A 132 -17.69 -21.51 -51.56
C GLU A 132 -16.32 -20.83 -51.40
N GLU A 133 -15.26 -21.64 -51.32
CA GLU A 133 -13.88 -21.18 -51.11
C GLU A 133 -13.37 -20.28 -52.26
N SER A 134 -13.95 -20.42 -53.46
CA SER A 134 -13.67 -19.58 -54.63
C SER A 134 -14.08 -18.13 -54.41
N VAL A 135 -15.25 -17.91 -53.78
CA VAL A 135 -15.82 -16.60 -53.51
C VAL A 135 -15.05 -15.90 -52.40
N THR A 136 -14.75 -16.61 -51.31
CA THR A 136 -14.02 -16.04 -50.18
C THR A 136 -12.59 -15.66 -50.57
N ARG A 137 -11.89 -16.48 -51.37
CA ARG A 137 -10.57 -16.11 -51.93
C ARG A 137 -10.63 -14.92 -52.88
N GLY A 138 -11.72 -14.79 -53.65
CA GLY A 138 -11.96 -13.61 -54.49
C GLY A 138 -12.03 -12.33 -53.67
N TRP A 139 -12.82 -12.34 -52.60
CA TRP A 139 -12.94 -11.21 -51.68
C TRP A 139 -11.64 -10.91 -50.94
N GLN A 140 -10.90 -11.92 -50.50
CA GLN A 140 -9.58 -11.73 -49.88
C GLN A 140 -8.63 -10.98 -50.82
N ARG A 141 -8.57 -11.37 -52.10
CA ARG A 141 -7.74 -10.67 -53.09
C ARG A 141 -8.18 -9.21 -53.30
N ALA A 142 -9.47 -8.97 -53.48
CA ALA A 142 -10.02 -7.63 -53.68
C ALA A 142 -9.66 -6.71 -52.50
N LEU A 143 -9.87 -7.19 -51.27
CA LEU A 143 -9.55 -6.44 -50.06
C LEU A 143 -8.06 -6.16 -49.90
N SER A 144 -7.19 -7.14 -50.21
CA SER A 144 -5.74 -6.94 -50.15
C SER A 144 -5.22 -5.98 -51.21
N GLN A 145 -5.78 -5.99 -52.42
CA GLN A 145 -5.37 -5.11 -53.51
C GLN A 145 -5.78 -3.65 -53.27
N GLU A 146 -6.97 -3.45 -52.71
CA GLU A 146 -7.58 -2.14 -52.50
C GLU A 146 -7.35 -1.59 -51.08
N LEU A 147 -6.37 -2.14 -50.36
CA LEU A 147 -6.00 -1.67 -49.04
C LEU A 147 -5.47 -0.21 -49.12
N PRO A 148 -6.06 0.75 -48.37
CA PRO A 148 -5.60 2.14 -48.40
C PRO A 148 -4.11 2.29 -48.05
N GLU A 149 -3.39 3.16 -48.75
CA GLU A 149 -1.95 3.42 -48.54
C GLU A 149 -1.62 3.73 -47.08
N ARG A 150 -2.48 4.51 -46.39
CA ARG A 150 -2.31 4.87 -44.98
C ARG A 150 -2.31 3.67 -44.01
N LEU A 151 -2.83 2.51 -44.43
CA LEU A 151 -2.97 1.30 -43.62
C LEU A 151 -1.98 0.19 -44.00
N LYS A 152 -1.15 0.39 -45.03
CA LYS A 152 -0.12 -0.59 -45.42
C LYS A 152 0.92 -0.84 -44.32
N GLY A 153 1.18 0.16 -43.48
CA GLY A 153 2.03 0.03 -42.28
C GLY A 153 1.31 -0.58 -41.07
N GLY A 154 0.12 -1.16 -41.25
CA GLY A 154 -0.69 -1.74 -40.19
C GLY A 154 -1.64 -0.76 -39.49
N TRP A 155 -2.55 -1.30 -38.68
CA TRP A 155 -3.56 -0.53 -37.96
C TRP A 155 -3.98 -1.18 -36.65
N PHE A 156 -4.70 -0.40 -35.84
CA PHE A 156 -5.45 -0.91 -34.70
C PHE A 156 -6.92 -0.50 -34.76
N SER A 157 -7.76 -1.33 -34.15
CA SER A 157 -9.22 -1.16 -34.14
C SER A 157 -9.82 -1.68 -32.83
N PRO A 158 -11.07 -1.35 -32.49
CA PRO A 158 -11.70 -1.82 -31.26
C PRO A 158 -11.76 -3.34 -31.15
N GLY A 159 -11.31 -3.86 -30.02
CA GLY A 159 -11.56 -5.24 -29.63
C GLY A 159 -12.99 -5.46 -29.11
N PRO A 160 -13.42 -6.72 -28.95
CA PRO A 160 -14.77 -7.05 -28.47
C PRO A 160 -15.04 -6.50 -27.06
N ARG A 161 -14.00 -6.30 -26.24
CA ARG A 161 -14.15 -5.77 -24.86
C ARG A 161 -14.01 -4.26 -24.75
N ALA A 162 -13.64 -3.56 -25.82
CA ALA A 162 -13.35 -2.11 -25.79
C ALA A 162 -14.50 -1.27 -25.22
N ARG A 163 -15.74 -1.56 -25.63
CA ARG A 163 -16.92 -0.80 -25.20
C ARG A 163 -17.26 -1.02 -23.72
N THR A 164 -17.14 -2.25 -23.23
CA THR A 164 -17.33 -2.57 -21.81
C THR A 164 -16.22 -1.97 -20.96
N TYR A 165 -14.99 -1.94 -21.48
CA TYR A 165 -13.87 -1.27 -20.83
C TYR A 165 -14.15 0.24 -20.66
N LEU A 166 -14.56 0.93 -21.73
CA LEU A 166 -14.90 2.35 -21.69
C LEU A 166 -15.90 2.70 -20.58
N GLN A 167 -16.96 1.89 -20.44
CA GLN A 167 -17.99 2.10 -19.41
C GLN A 167 -17.44 2.03 -17.97
N LYS A 168 -16.34 1.31 -17.75
CA LYS A 168 -15.72 1.11 -16.44
C LYS A 168 -14.51 2.00 -16.20
N HIS A 169 -13.90 2.54 -17.25
CA HIS A 169 -12.63 3.28 -17.19
C HIS A 169 -12.74 4.66 -17.88
N LEU A 170 -13.90 5.31 -17.77
CA LEU A 170 -14.07 6.69 -18.21
C LEU A 170 -13.30 7.66 -17.31
N SER A 171 -13.20 7.35 -16.02
CA SER A 171 -12.36 8.06 -15.05
C SER A 171 -10.98 7.41 -14.97
N MET A 172 -9.93 8.22 -14.93
CA MET A 172 -8.56 7.77 -14.62
C MET A 172 -8.26 7.77 -13.12
N ILE A 173 -9.17 8.29 -12.28
CA ILE A 173 -9.09 8.12 -10.84
C ILE A 173 -9.39 6.65 -10.53
N ALA A 174 -8.43 5.97 -9.90
CA ALA A 174 -8.56 4.55 -9.60
C ALA A 174 -9.74 4.29 -8.64
N ASP A 175 -10.60 3.34 -8.99
CA ASP A 175 -11.61 2.83 -8.06
C ASP A 175 -10.91 2.00 -6.98
N GLU A 176 -10.83 2.56 -5.77
CA GLU A 176 -10.25 1.88 -4.61
C GLU A 176 -11.33 1.18 -3.78
N THR A 177 -11.14 -0.12 -3.58
CA THR A 177 -11.97 -0.92 -2.67
C THR A 177 -11.68 -0.47 -1.23
N LYS A 178 -12.71 -0.06 -0.49
CA LYS A 178 -12.59 0.29 0.93
C LYS A 178 -12.88 -0.94 1.79
N TYR A 179 -11.95 -1.30 2.66
CA TYR A 179 -12.07 -2.42 3.59
C TYR A 179 -12.58 -1.94 4.95
N ALA A 180 -13.61 -2.59 5.48
CA ALA A 180 -14.17 -2.25 6.78
C ALA A 180 -13.26 -2.75 7.91
N VAL A 181 -12.79 -1.84 8.76
CA VAL A 181 -11.99 -2.20 9.94
C VAL A 181 -12.91 -2.51 11.11
N ARG A 182 -12.74 -3.70 11.70
CA ARG A 182 -13.54 -4.14 12.84
C ARG A 182 -12.68 -4.64 13.99
N ASP A 183 -13.10 -4.25 15.19
CA ASP A 183 -12.54 -4.78 16.42
C ASP A 183 -12.88 -6.28 16.55
N ALA A 184 -11.87 -7.14 16.67
CA ALA A 184 -12.01 -8.58 16.87
C ALA A 184 -12.75 -8.91 18.19
N VAL A 185 -12.57 -8.07 19.21
CA VAL A 185 -13.24 -8.19 20.51
C VAL A 185 -14.69 -7.73 20.35
N THR A 186 -14.96 -6.45 20.15
CA THR A 186 -16.36 -5.94 20.19
C THR A 186 -17.16 -6.11 18.90
N ARG A 187 -16.52 -6.38 17.75
CA ARG A 187 -17.09 -6.34 16.37
C ARG A 187 -17.65 -5.00 15.94
N ARG A 188 -17.43 -3.96 16.74
CA ARG A 188 -17.75 -2.59 16.35
C ARG A 188 -16.90 -2.21 15.14
N MET A 189 -17.56 -1.59 14.16
CA MET A 189 -16.86 -0.96 13.04
C MET A 189 -16.11 0.27 13.56
N LEU A 190 -14.80 0.32 13.27
CA LEU A 190 -13.92 1.42 13.67
C LEU A 190 -13.81 2.47 12.56
N GLY A 191 -13.82 2.03 11.31
CA GLY A 191 -13.84 2.85 10.10
C GLY A 191 -13.49 2.02 8.87
N ASN A 192 -12.88 2.63 7.85
CA ASN A 192 -12.45 1.93 6.64
C ASN A 192 -10.97 2.21 6.33
N VAL A 193 -10.27 1.23 5.74
CA VAL A 193 -8.94 1.36 5.13
C VAL A 193 -9.02 1.20 3.62
N ASP A 194 -8.05 1.73 2.88
CA ASP A 194 -7.97 1.60 1.42
C ASP A 194 -7.39 0.24 0.97
N GLU A 195 -7.54 -0.06 -0.33
CA GLU A 195 -7.02 -1.29 -0.97
C GLU A 195 -5.48 -1.32 -0.93
N THR A 196 -4.82 -0.17 -1.03
CA THR A 196 -3.36 -0.05 -1.04
C THR A 196 -2.74 -0.55 0.26
N PHE A 197 -3.27 -0.11 1.41
CA PHE A 197 -2.84 -0.52 2.74
C PHE A 197 -2.99 -2.03 2.91
N VAL A 198 -4.15 -2.57 2.52
CA VAL A 198 -4.43 -4.00 2.60
C VAL A 198 -3.47 -4.80 1.71
N LEU A 199 -3.06 -4.27 0.55
CA LEU A 199 -2.09 -4.91 -0.33
C LEU A 199 -0.63 -4.82 0.12
N SER A 200 -0.30 -3.89 1.02
CA SER A 200 1.03 -3.87 1.67
C SER A 200 1.21 -4.98 2.73
N LEU A 201 0.10 -5.54 3.21
CA LEU A 201 0.10 -6.62 4.20
C LEU A 201 0.13 -7.99 3.54
N ASP A 202 0.71 -8.96 4.23
CA ASP A 202 0.50 -10.36 3.88
C ASP A 202 -0.89 -10.85 4.32
N ASP A 203 -1.20 -12.11 4.00
CA ASP A 203 -2.49 -12.72 4.33
C ASP A 203 -2.71 -12.85 5.85
N SER A 204 -1.65 -12.83 6.67
CA SER A 204 -1.71 -12.78 8.14
C SER A 204 -1.87 -11.37 8.71
N GLY A 205 -1.83 -10.34 7.87
CA GLY A 205 -1.79 -8.95 8.33
C GLY A 205 -0.40 -8.48 8.78
N ALA A 206 0.65 -9.23 8.45
CA ALA A 206 2.03 -8.91 8.81
C ALA A 206 2.77 -8.14 7.69
N GLU A 207 3.80 -7.42 8.08
CA GLU A 207 4.72 -6.68 7.21
C GLU A 207 5.69 -7.63 6.47
N GLU A 208 6.61 -7.09 5.67
CA GLU A 208 7.62 -7.88 4.94
C GLU A 208 8.52 -8.71 5.86
N ASP A 209 8.77 -8.22 7.07
CA ASP A 209 9.59 -8.85 8.10
C ASP A 209 8.84 -9.91 8.93
N GLY A 210 7.55 -10.12 8.67
CA GLY A 210 6.70 -11.07 9.39
C GLY A 210 6.15 -10.55 10.73
N THR A 211 6.41 -9.28 11.08
CA THR A 211 5.79 -8.66 12.27
C THR A 211 4.34 -8.26 11.98
N PRO A 212 3.39 -8.46 12.91
CA PRO A 212 2.01 -8.07 12.70
C PRO A 212 1.90 -6.55 12.61
N ARG A 213 1.26 -6.03 11.54
CA ARG A 213 1.12 -4.59 11.34
C ARG A 213 0.29 -4.00 12.47
N ARG A 214 0.82 -2.97 13.11
CA ARG A 214 0.10 -2.17 14.10
C ARG A 214 -0.20 -0.80 13.52
N PHE A 215 -1.37 -0.28 13.84
CA PHE A 215 -1.78 1.01 13.36
C PHE A 215 -2.79 1.71 14.27
N VAL A 216 -2.78 3.03 14.21
CA VAL A 216 -3.71 3.92 14.90
C VAL A 216 -5.02 4.06 14.13
N MET A 217 -6.15 3.84 14.82
CA MET A 217 -7.48 4.14 14.31
C MET A 217 -8.42 4.52 15.45
N ALA A 218 -9.27 5.53 15.24
CA ALA A 218 -10.15 6.08 16.28
C ALA A 218 -9.37 6.48 17.56
N GLY A 219 -8.16 7.02 17.37
CA GLY A 219 -7.26 7.48 18.43
C GLY A 219 -6.58 6.39 19.25
N ARG A 220 -6.63 5.11 18.87
CA ARG A 220 -5.96 4.01 19.61
C ARG A 220 -5.16 3.11 18.69
N THR A 221 -4.18 2.39 19.25
CA THR A 221 -3.41 1.40 18.51
C THR A 221 -4.16 0.07 18.38
N TRP A 222 -4.15 -0.47 17.18
CA TRP A 222 -4.72 -1.75 16.81
C TRP A 222 -3.69 -2.62 16.08
N GLU A 223 -3.64 -3.91 16.38
CA GLU A 223 -2.85 -4.91 15.65
C GLU A 223 -3.75 -5.61 14.64
N VAL A 224 -3.29 -5.74 13.39
CA VAL A 224 -3.99 -6.54 12.37
C VAL A 224 -3.89 -8.02 12.75
N VAL A 225 -5.04 -8.66 12.91
CA VAL A 225 -5.13 -10.08 13.29
C VAL A 225 -5.45 -10.95 12.08
N ASP A 226 -6.31 -10.45 11.20
CA ASP A 226 -6.75 -11.14 10.01
C ASP A 226 -7.21 -10.10 8.98
N ALA A 227 -6.84 -10.32 7.73
CA ALA A 227 -7.21 -9.46 6.63
C ALA A 227 -7.96 -10.34 5.62
N ASP A 228 -9.28 -10.44 5.79
CA ASP A 228 -10.13 -11.32 4.99
C ASP A 228 -10.56 -10.59 3.72
N SER A 229 -10.04 -11.05 2.60
CA SER A 229 -10.25 -10.43 1.31
C SER A 229 -11.61 -10.79 0.68
N GLU A 230 -12.28 -11.85 1.15
CA GLU A 230 -13.62 -12.23 0.67
C GLU A 230 -14.72 -11.37 1.27
N LYS A 231 -14.54 -10.98 2.55
CA LYS A 231 -15.52 -10.17 3.27
C LYS A 231 -15.29 -8.67 3.15
N VAL A 232 -14.19 -8.26 2.50
CA VAL A 232 -13.75 -6.86 2.42
C VAL A 232 -13.66 -6.27 3.85
N GLU A 233 -13.06 -7.05 4.75
CA GLU A 233 -13.04 -6.80 6.19
C GLU A 233 -11.62 -6.99 6.76
N LEU A 234 -11.16 -6.02 7.55
CA LEU A 234 -9.92 -6.10 8.31
C LEU A 234 -10.25 -6.28 9.79
N LEU A 235 -9.85 -7.42 10.37
CA LEU A 235 -10.01 -7.70 11.79
C LEU A 235 -8.78 -7.25 12.56
N VAL A 236 -9.02 -6.44 13.59
CA VAL A 236 -7.96 -5.87 14.40
C VAL A 236 -8.20 -6.10 15.89
N ALA A 237 -7.13 -6.26 16.67
CA ALA A 237 -7.19 -6.41 18.11
C ALA A 237 -6.52 -5.24 18.82
N PRO A 238 -7.03 -4.82 19.98
CA PRO A 238 -6.38 -3.79 20.77
C PRO A 238 -5.06 -4.30 21.34
N VAL A 239 -4.04 -3.45 21.35
CA VAL A 239 -2.72 -3.74 21.94
C VAL A 239 -2.36 -2.70 23.00
N SER A 240 -1.63 -3.12 24.03
CA SER A 240 -1.14 -2.24 25.09
C SER A 240 0.05 -1.40 24.65
N GLU A 241 0.90 -1.94 23.77
CA GLU A 241 2.02 -1.22 23.17
C GLU A 241 1.52 -0.15 22.20
N GLN A 242 2.10 1.05 22.27
CA GLN A 242 1.86 2.06 21.24
C GLN A 242 2.40 1.53 19.92
N GLY A 243 1.56 1.59 18.89
CA GLY A 243 1.97 1.29 17.52
C GLY A 243 2.12 2.59 16.76
N GLU A 244 2.84 2.50 15.65
CA GLU A 244 2.99 3.62 14.73
C GLU A 244 1.65 3.95 14.07
N ALA A 245 1.44 5.22 13.73
CA ALA A 245 0.35 5.59 12.83
C ALA A 245 0.52 4.81 11.50
N PRO A 246 -0.54 4.26 10.91
CA PRO A 246 -0.41 3.60 9.62
C PRO A 246 -0.05 4.64 8.58
N VAL A 247 0.92 4.32 7.75
CA VAL A 247 1.14 5.00 6.49
C VAL A 247 -0.04 4.64 5.56
N TRP A 248 -1.01 5.55 5.41
CA TRP A 248 -2.20 5.39 4.56
C TRP A 248 -1.88 5.70 3.08
N ALA A 249 -2.70 5.21 2.14
CA ALA A 249 -2.79 5.86 0.84
C ALA A 249 -3.70 7.08 0.99
N GLY A 250 -3.09 8.27 0.90
CA GLY A 250 -3.72 9.54 1.25
C GLY A 250 -3.02 10.30 2.39
N GLU A 251 -1.76 9.99 2.67
CA GLU A 251 -0.88 10.79 3.52
C GLU A 251 -0.88 12.28 3.12
N LEU A 252 -0.52 13.12 4.09
CA LEU A 252 -0.05 14.48 3.82
C LEU A 252 0.98 14.42 2.67
N PRO A 253 0.96 15.38 1.74
CA PRO A 253 1.93 15.41 0.66
C PRO A 253 3.36 15.30 1.25
N PRO A 254 4.26 14.55 0.60
CA PRO A 254 5.62 14.38 1.10
C PRO A 254 6.26 15.77 1.30
N VAL A 255 7.01 15.93 2.39
CA VAL A 255 7.71 17.19 2.66
C VAL A 255 8.75 17.41 1.55
N PRO A 256 8.66 18.50 0.78
CA PRO A 256 9.59 18.80 -0.30
C PRO A 256 11.01 19.01 0.19
N ALA A 257 11.98 18.70 -0.67
CA ALA A 257 13.39 18.81 -0.34
C ALA A 257 13.78 20.22 0.10
N ASP A 258 13.27 21.25 -0.58
CA ASP A 258 13.60 22.64 -0.25
C ASP A 258 13.06 23.08 1.11
N ILE A 259 11.88 22.58 1.52
CA ILE A 259 11.33 22.86 2.86
C ILE A 259 12.19 22.19 3.92
N ALA A 260 12.55 20.91 3.72
CA ALA A 260 13.35 20.17 4.68
C ALA A 260 14.77 20.75 4.85
N ARG A 261 15.38 21.19 3.74
CA ARG A 261 16.71 21.81 3.72
C ARG A 261 16.71 23.16 4.44
N GLU A 262 15.67 23.96 4.21
CA GLU A 262 15.49 25.24 4.89
C GLU A 262 15.21 25.04 6.39
N ALA A 263 14.47 24.01 6.79
CA ALA A 263 14.27 23.67 8.20
C ALA A 263 15.61 23.29 8.87
N GLY A 264 16.54 22.65 8.15
CA GLY A 264 17.93 22.48 8.57
C GLY A 264 18.68 23.80 8.75
N ALA A 265 18.45 24.77 7.85
CA ALA A 265 19.04 26.11 7.96
C ALA A 265 18.51 26.91 9.16
N ILE A 266 17.23 26.77 9.52
CA ILE A 266 16.70 27.38 10.76
C ILE A 266 17.46 26.86 11.99
N ARG A 267 17.79 25.56 12.04
CA ARG A 267 18.55 24.98 13.16
C ARG A 267 19.95 25.59 13.26
N ILE A 268 20.57 25.89 12.12
CA ILE A 268 21.84 26.63 12.06
C ILE A 268 21.67 28.05 12.59
N ALA A 269 20.67 28.80 12.12
CA ALA A 269 20.41 30.16 12.58
C ALA A 269 20.15 30.23 14.10
N VAL A 270 19.44 29.23 14.65
CA VAL A 270 19.26 29.08 16.10
C VAL A 270 20.60 28.87 16.81
N ALA A 271 21.45 27.97 16.31
CA ALA A 271 22.75 27.72 16.90
C ALA A 271 23.68 28.94 16.84
N GLU A 272 23.72 29.64 15.70
CA GLU A 272 24.52 30.85 15.50
C GLU A 272 24.08 31.98 16.45
N SER A 273 22.76 32.17 16.64
CA SER A 273 22.24 33.16 17.59
C SER A 273 22.67 32.92 19.04
N HIS A 274 23.03 31.67 19.39
CA HIS A 274 23.53 31.28 20.71
C HIS A 274 25.05 31.08 20.75
N GLY A 275 25.76 31.29 19.63
CA GLY A 275 27.21 31.09 19.54
C GLY A 275 27.66 29.63 19.62
N TRP A 276 26.80 28.67 19.28
CA TRP A 276 27.15 27.25 19.25
C TRP A 276 27.85 26.86 17.94
N SER A 277 28.84 25.98 18.04
CA SER A 277 29.49 25.43 16.85
C SER A 277 28.55 24.45 16.14
N THR A 278 28.32 24.68 14.85
CA THR A 278 27.48 23.83 14.01
C THR A 278 28.27 22.70 13.34
N GLY A 279 29.60 22.69 13.52
CA GLY A 279 30.51 21.73 12.88
C GLY A 279 30.79 22.03 11.40
N VAL A 280 30.34 23.19 10.90
CA VAL A 280 30.73 23.75 9.60
C VAL A 280 32.12 24.37 9.76
N GLU A 281 33.16 23.69 9.28
CA GLU A 281 34.44 24.36 9.04
C GLU A 281 34.29 25.19 7.76
N GLU A 282 34.72 26.47 7.79
CA GLU A 282 34.90 27.31 6.59
C GLU A 282 36.03 26.71 5.71
N SER A 283 35.83 25.51 5.19
CA SER A 283 36.69 24.93 4.15
C SER A 283 36.32 25.58 2.82
N ALA A 284 36.74 26.83 2.68
CA ALA A 284 36.90 27.50 1.42
C ALA A 284 37.89 26.71 0.56
N SER A 285 37.40 25.79 -0.26
CA SER A 285 38.12 25.35 -1.46
C SER A 285 37.37 25.86 -2.68
N THR A 286 37.62 27.14 -2.99
CA THR A 286 37.24 27.84 -4.22
C THR A 286 37.67 27.10 -5.51
N GLU A 287 38.49 26.05 -5.39
CA GLU A 287 39.06 25.28 -6.51
C GLU A 287 38.17 24.11 -7.02
N LEU A 288 37.08 23.73 -6.34
CA LEU A 288 36.24 22.57 -6.71
C LEU A 288 35.03 22.89 -7.61
N ARG A 289 34.84 24.15 -8.05
CA ARG A 289 33.65 24.62 -8.78
C ARG A 289 33.33 23.88 -10.09
N GLY A 290 34.31 23.22 -10.73
CA GLY A 290 34.08 22.49 -11.97
C GLY A 290 33.16 21.26 -11.82
N SER A 291 33.15 20.63 -10.64
CA SER A 291 32.37 19.41 -10.36
C SER A 291 30.94 19.70 -9.84
N MET A 292 30.61 20.96 -9.55
CA MET A 292 29.37 21.35 -8.87
C MET A 292 28.33 22.01 -9.80
N VAL A 293 28.66 22.13 -11.10
CA VAL A 293 27.79 22.78 -12.09
C VAL A 293 26.52 21.97 -12.29
N GLY A 294 25.36 22.59 -12.08
CA GLY A 294 24.04 21.97 -12.25
C GLY A 294 23.46 21.37 -10.96
N LEU A 295 24.22 21.34 -9.86
CA LEU A 295 23.68 20.91 -8.57
C LEU A 295 22.74 21.96 -7.96
N ASN A 296 21.78 21.49 -7.15
CA ASN A 296 20.86 22.36 -6.43
C ASN A 296 21.63 23.33 -5.48
N PRO A 297 21.26 24.62 -5.41
CA PRO A 297 21.95 25.62 -4.58
C PRO A 297 22.10 25.25 -3.11
N TRP A 298 21.17 24.46 -2.56
CA TRP A 298 21.26 23.99 -1.18
C TRP A 298 22.44 23.03 -0.96
N LEU A 299 22.81 22.26 -1.98
CA LEU A 299 23.93 21.31 -1.93
C LEU A 299 25.27 22.04 -2.13
N THR A 300 25.28 23.15 -2.87
CA THR A 300 26.49 23.94 -3.12
C THR A 300 26.77 24.97 -2.04
N GLY A 301 25.76 25.36 -1.26
CA GLY A 301 25.82 26.44 -0.28
C GLY A 301 25.48 27.81 -0.88
N ASP A 302 25.00 27.85 -2.12
CA ASP A 302 24.57 29.08 -2.80
C ASP A 302 23.08 29.41 -2.55
N ALA A 303 22.37 28.58 -1.77
CA ALA A 303 20.98 28.83 -1.42
C ALA A 303 20.82 30.08 -0.55
N VAL A 304 19.70 30.78 -0.72
CA VAL A 304 19.34 31.92 0.13
C VAL A 304 18.97 31.41 1.52
N THR A 305 19.71 31.86 2.52
CA THR A 305 19.40 31.67 3.94
C THR A 305 18.76 32.93 4.53
N TYR A 306 18.04 32.76 5.64
CA TYR A 306 17.30 33.84 6.30
C TYR A 306 17.71 33.92 7.76
N ASP A 307 17.56 35.11 8.33
CA ASP A 307 17.81 35.31 9.75
C ASP A 307 16.65 34.74 10.58
N LEU A 308 16.90 34.45 11.85
CA LEU A 308 15.89 33.86 12.73
C LEU A 308 14.62 34.74 12.85
N ASP A 309 14.78 36.07 12.76
CA ASP A 309 13.69 37.05 12.85
C ASP A 309 12.78 37.05 11.60
N ASP A 310 13.23 36.48 10.48
CA ASP A 310 12.41 36.35 9.26
C ASP A 310 11.34 35.24 9.41
N TYR A 311 11.52 34.35 10.38
CA TYR A 311 10.60 33.24 10.64
C TYR A 311 9.53 33.65 11.66
N PRO A 312 8.23 33.41 11.38
CA PRO A 312 7.14 33.79 12.28
C PRO A 312 6.99 32.82 13.46
N LEU A 313 8.02 32.75 14.31
CA LEU A 313 8.11 31.87 15.48
C LEU A 313 7.61 32.56 16.75
N SER A 314 6.88 31.81 17.58
CA SER A 314 6.54 32.26 18.94
C SER A 314 7.71 32.00 19.90
N ALA A 315 7.85 32.80 20.96
CA ALA A 315 8.91 32.61 21.94
C ALA A 315 8.94 31.18 22.56
N PRO A 316 7.79 30.56 22.92
CA PRO A 316 7.79 29.15 23.35
C PRO A 316 8.28 28.17 22.28
N SER A 317 7.90 28.39 21.01
CA SER A 317 8.34 27.54 19.90
C SER A 317 9.84 27.63 19.67
N LEU A 318 10.39 28.85 19.72
CA LEU A 318 11.83 29.07 19.60
C LEU A 318 12.61 28.42 20.75
N ALA A 319 12.10 28.52 21.98
CA ALA A 319 12.75 27.89 23.13
C ALA A 319 12.82 26.36 22.98
N LEU A 320 11.73 25.71 22.55
CA LEU A 320 11.70 24.26 22.35
C LEU A 320 12.65 23.82 21.22
N LEU A 321 12.70 24.58 20.13
CA LEU A 321 13.62 24.32 19.03
C LEU A 321 15.09 24.49 19.47
N ALA A 322 15.39 25.55 20.23
CA ALA A 322 16.73 25.82 20.74
C ALA A 322 17.21 24.77 21.73
N GLU A 323 16.34 24.30 22.63
CA GLU A 323 16.64 23.21 23.57
C GLU A 323 17.00 21.92 22.81
N ASN A 324 16.19 21.54 21.82
CA ASN A 324 16.45 20.35 21.02
C ASN A 324 17.75 20.45 20.20
N VAL A 325 18.05 21.62 19.65
CA VAL A 325 19.29 21.90 18.93
C VAL A 325 20.50 21.84 19.87
N ALA A 326 20.41 22.43 21.06
CA ALA A 326 21.46 22.40 22.07
C ALA A 326 21.78 20.95 22.50
N GLU A 327 20.75 20.18 22.88
CA GLU A 327 20.89 18.77 23.28
C GLU A 327 21.55 17.94 22.17
N HIS A 328 21.20 18.19 20.91
CA HIS A 328 21.83 17.49 19.80
C HIS A 328 23.30 17.87 19.64
N ILE A 329 23.65 19.17 19.64
CA ILE A 329 25.05 19.64 19.52
C ILE A 329 25.91 19.11 20.67
N GLU A 330 25.40 19.17 21.91
CA GLU A 330 26.12 18.66 23.09
C GLU A 330 26.47 17.17 22.96
N ALA A 331 25.60 16.39 22.33
CA ALA A 331 25.80 14.97 22.11
C ALA A 331 26.68 14.67 20.88
N SER A 332 26.36 15.25 19.72
CA SER A 332 26.93 14.86 18.42
C SER A 332 28.11 15.73 17.97
N GLY A 333 28.23 16.95 18.50
CA GLY A 333 29.26 17.94 18.15
C GLY A 333 29.02 18.70 16.84
N CYS A 334 27.93 18.46 16.12
CA CYS A 334 27.59 19.15 14.88
C CYS A 334 26.09 19.08 14.56
N LEU A 335 25.60 19.89 13.63
CA LEU A 335 24.20 19.88 13.21
C LEU A 335 24.00 19.35 11.79
N PRO A 336 23.13 18.35 11.58
CA PRO A 336 22.76 17.90 10.25
C PRO A 336 21.98 18.99 9.50
N HIS A 337 22.37 19.23 8.26
CA HIS A 337 21.78 20.22 7.36
C HIS A 337 22.01 19.81 5.90
N ALA A 338 21.66 20.66 4.93
CA ALA A 338 21.70 20.31 3.51
C ALA A 338 23.09 19.94 2.97
N ARG A 339 24.18 20.24 3.71
CA ARG A 339 25.57 19.96 3.34
C ARG A 339 26.32 19.08 4.33
N LEU A 340 25.64 18.58 5.37
CA LEU A 340 26.22 17.67 6.34
C LEU A 340 25.19 16.61 6.73
N LEU A 341 25.43 15.37 6.32
CA LEU A 341 24.68 14.21 6.76
C LEU A 341 25.43 13.57 7.94
N THR A 342 24.70 13.25 9.00
CA THR A 342 25.30 12.60 10.17
C THR A 342 24.81 11.16 10.33
N LEU A 343 25.74 10.25 10.65
CA LEU A 343 25.48 8.84 10.87
C LEU A 343 25.65 8.49 12.35
N GLU A 344 24.59 8.02 12.97
CA GLU A 344 24.54 7.64 14.37
C GLU A 344 24.38 6.12 14.52
N GLN A 345 25.32 5.47 15.21
CA GLN A 345 25.17 4.08 15.61
C GLN A 345 24.38 3.99 16.92
N ARG A 346 23.20 3.37 16.88
CA ARG A 346 22.39 3.05 18.07
C ARG A 346 22.41 1.54 18.32
N ARG A 347 21.84 1.09 19.45
CA ARG A 347 21.93 -0.31 19.91
C ARG A 347 21.45 -1.32 18.87
N ASP A 348 20.30 -1.06 18.25
CA ASP A 348 19.64 -1.97 17.32
C ASP A 348 19.35 -1.32 15.95
N ALA A 349 19.94 -0.16 15.67
CA ALA A 349 19.68 0.60 14.45
C ALA A 349 20.84 1.55 14.10
N ILE A 350 20.94 1.90 12.82
CA ILE A 350 21.74 3.01 12.31
C ILE A 350 20.78 4.13 11.92
N VAL A 351 21.04 5.36 12.37
CA VAL A 351 20.24 6.54 11.99
C VAL A 351 21.09 7.43 11.10
N LEU A 352 20.61 7.71 9.90
CA LEU A 352 21.17 8.70 8.99
C LEU A 352 20.32 9.96 9.08
N ASN A 353 20.83 11.03 9.68
CA ASN A 353 20.17 12.33 9.66
C ASN A 353 20.42 13.01 8.31
N SER A 354 19.33 13.32 7.61
CA SER A 354 19.31 13.83 6.24
C SER A 354 18.15 14.81 6.07
N THR A 355 18.47 16.09 5.86
CA THR A 355 17.47 17.18 5.71
C THR A 355 17.04 17.37 4.25
N HIS A 356 16.99 16.30 3.46
CA HIS A 356 16.68 16.37 2.03
C HIS A 356 15.22 16.08 1.67
N GLY A 357 14.34 15.95 2.66
CA GLY A 357 12.90 15.79 2.45
C GLY A 357 12.50 14.34 2.22
N SER A 358 11.17 14.11 2.19
CA SER A 358 10.62 12.75 2.26
C SER A 358 11.02 11.88 1.06
N ARG A 359 10.90 12.39 -0.18
CA ARG A 359 11.09 11.57 -1.39
C ARG A 359 12.55 11.18 -1.63
N ILE A 360 13.50 12.09 -1.39
CA ILE A 360 14.95 11.80 -1.47
C ILE A 360 15.33 10.80 -0.38
N ASN A 361 14.84 10.99 0.85
CA ASN A 361 15.12 10.08 1.95
C ASN A 361 14.50 8.70 1.74
N GLU A 362 13.30 8.61 1.17
CA GLU A 362 12.65 7.34 0.80
C GLU A 362 13.49 6.59 -0.24
N THR A 363 13.99 7.30 -1.25
CA THR A 363 14.85 6.73 -2.31
C THR A 363 16.15 6.18 -1.74
N LEU A 364 16.84 6.97 -0.90
CA LEU A 364 18.04 6.53 -0.19
C LEU A 364 17.78 5.33 0.72
N ALA A 365 16.67 5.34 1.45
CA ALA A 365 16.28 4.27 2.34
C ALA A 365 16.12 2.93 1.61
N HIS A 366 15.38 2.91 0.50
CA HIS A 366 15.20 1.70 -0.31
C HIS A 366 16.48 1.25 -0.98
N PHE A 367 17.30 2.19 -1.45
CA PHE A 367 18.63 1.87 -1.98
C PHE A 367 19.50 1.18 -0.92
N LEU A 368 19.64 1.77 0.26
CA LEU A 368 20.45 1.22 1.35
C LEU A 368 19.89 -0.11 1.87
N GLN A 369 18.57 -0.25 1.94
CA GLN A 369 17.90 -1.50 2.30
C GLN A 369 18.21 -2.62 1.29
N ALA A 370 18.12 -2.30 -0.01
CA ALA A 370 18.41 -3.24 -1.08
C ALA A 370 19.88 -3.69 -1.04
N MET A 371 20.81 -2.75 -0.88
CA MET A 371 22.23 -3.05 -0.75
C MET A 371 22.53 -3.94 0.47
N ALA A 372 21.94 -3.60 1.61
CA ALA A 372 22.12 -4.36 2.85
C ALA A 372 21.50 -5.76 2.79
N SER A 373 20.40 -5.95 2.05
CA SER A 373 19.77 -7.26 1.88
C SER A 373 20.69 -8.29 1.21
N ASN A 374 21.67 -7.84 0.40
CA ASN A 374 22.65 -8.71 -0.25
C ASN A 374 23.69 -9.30 0.72
N ILE A 375 23.81 -8.75 1.94
CA ILE A 375 24.80 -9.21 2.92
C ILE A 375 24.35 -10.53 3.56
N GLU A 376 23.16 -10.56 4.17
CA GLU A 376 22.67 -11.73 4.92
C GLU A 376 21.43 -12.39 4.29
N GLY A 377 20.97 -11.93 3.12
CA GLY A 377 19.77 -12.43 2.46
C GLY A 377 18.46 -12.16 3.22
N ARG A 378 18.50 -11.26 4.21
CA ARG A 378 17.35 -10.83 5.01
C ARG A 378 17.04 -9.38 4.70
N VAL A 379 15.78 -9.10 4.43
CA VAL A 379 15.28 -7.72 4.29
C VAL A 379 15.18 -7.14 5.71
N GLY A 380 15.99 -6.13 6.01
CA GLY A 380 15.88 -5.39 7.27
C GLY A 380 14.75 -4.37 7.25
N ARG A 381 14.45 -3.75 8.39
CA ARG A 381 13.39 -2.74 8.50
C ARG A 381 13.98 -1.34 8.28
N VAL A 382 13.24 -0.49 7.57
CA VAL A 382 13.61 0.93 7.39
C VAL A 382 12.44 1.82 7.76
N LEU A 383 12.73 2.90 8.49
CA LEU A 383 11.78 3.96 8.80
C LEU A 383 12.31 5.26 8.21
N VAL A 384 11.44 5.97 7.49
CA VAL A 384 11.80 7.18 6.76
C VAL A 384 10.97 8.35 7.28
N ASP A 385 11.65 9.46 7.54
CA ASP A 385 11.01 10.75 7.72
C ASP A 385 11.77 11.84 6.94
N PRO A 386 11.25 13.08 6.87
CA PRO A 386 11.87 14.15 6.07
C PRO A 386 13.28 14.54 6.52
N TYR A 387 13.68 14.17 7.73
CA TYR A 387 14.88 14.65 8.41
C TYR A 387 15.86 13.53 8.80
N ARG A 388 15.43 12.27 8.81
CA ARG A 388 16.28 11.09 9.09
C ARG A 388 15.72 9.78 8.53
N ILE A 389 16.63 8.82 8.40
CA ILE A 389 16.37 7.44 7.97
C ILE A 389 16.89 6.51 9.06
N THR A 390 16.02 5.65 9.60
CA THR A 390 16.41 4.62 10.57
C THR A 390 16.50 3.26 9.88
N LEU A 391 17.69 2.67 9.88
CA LEU A 391 18.00 1.39 9.25
C LEU A 391 18.20 0.33 10.34
N GLN A 392 17.31 -0.66 10.37
CA GLN A 392 17.38 -1.85 11.23
C GLN A 392 17.64 -3.07 10.35
N VAL A 393 18.86 -3.16 9.81
CA VAL A 393 19.25 -4.25 8.93
C VAL A 393 20.33 -5.11 9.59
N PRO A 394 20.12 -6.43 9.75
CA PRO A 394 21.14 -7.34 10.26
C PRO A 394 22.44 -7.25 9.43
N GLY A 395 23.58 -7.14 10.11
CA GLY A 395 24.90 -7.09 9.46
C GLY A 395 25.27 -5.73 8.86
N LEU A 396 24.37 -4.74 8.82
CA LEU A 396 24.68 -3.40 8.33
C LEU A 396 25.56 -2.65 9.35
N THR A 397 26.61 -2.01 8.84
CA THR A 397 27.52 -1.16 9.64
C THR A 397 27.51 0.27 9.10
N PRO A 398 27.83 1.29 9.93
CA PRO A 398 27.92 2.67 9.46
C PRO A 398 28.96 2.84 8.34
N ALA A 399 30.06 2.10 8.42
CA ALA A 399 31.09 2.06 7.38
C ALA A 399 30.51 1.59 6.03
N GLY A 400 29.67 0.55 6.03
CA GLY A 400 29.00 0.08 4.81
C GLY A 400 28.05 1.13 4.21
N VAL A 401 27.36 1.91 5.04
CA VAL A 401 26.52 3.03 4.56
C VAL A 401 27.38 4.11 3.92
N VAL A 402 28.49 4.49 4.54
CA VAL A 402 29.43 5.47 3.95
C VAL A 402 30.00 4.98 2.63
N GLU A 403 30.45 3.72 2.59
CA GLU A 403 30.96 3.07 1.37
C GLU A 403 29.94 3.14 0.24
N TRP A 404 28.69 2.73 0.46
CA TRP A 404 27.68 2.77 -0.60
C TRP A 404 27.33 4.18 -1.07
N LEU A 405 27.27 5.17 -0.18
CA LEU A 405 26.99 6.55 -0.58
C LEU A 405 28.15 7.22 -1.33
N THR A 406 29.39 6.77 -1.09
CA THR A 406 30.60 7.37 -1.69
C THR A 406 31.11 6.63 -2.92
N GLU A 407 30.87 5.32 -3.03
CA GLU A 407 31.43 4.50 -4.12
C GLU A 407 30.40 4.13 -5.20
N THR A 408 29.10 4.22 -4.92
CA THR A 408 28.06 3.87 -5.91
C THR A 408 27.98 4.93 -7.00
N PRO A 409 28.15 4.59 -8.30
CA PRO A 409 27.98 5.55 -9.38
C PRO A 409 26.57 6.15 -9.35
N PRO A 410 26.40 7.49 -9.26
CA PRO A 410 25.09 8.13 -9.17
C PRO A 410 24.13 7.72 -10.31
N GLU A 411 24.67 7.55 -11.51
CA GLU A 411 23.96 7.20 -12.74
C GLU A 411 23.43 5.76 -12.73
N ALA A 412 23.98 4.90 -11.87
CA ALA A 412 23.50 3.52 -11.69
C ALA A 412 22.31 3.44 -10.70
N LEU A 413 21.96 4.52 -10.00
CA LEU A 413 20.93 4.51 -8.96
C LEU A 413 19.56 4.09 -9.50
N ASP A 414 19.14 4.64 -10.65
CA ASP A 414 17.84 4.31 -11.27
C ASP A 414 17.75 2.81 -11.60
N ASP A 415 18.79 2.25 -12.22
CA ASP A 415 18.86 0.82 -12.56
C ASP A 415 18.81 -0.09 -11.32
N LEU A 416 19.55 0.27 -10.27
CA LEU A 416 19.59 -0.49 -9.02
C LEU A 416 18.23 -0.50 -8.31
N ILE A 417 17.56 0.64 -8.27
CA ILE A 417 16.23 0.79 -7.68
C ILE A 417 15.17 0.04 -8.51
N ARG A 418 15.22 0.16 -9.85
CA ARG A 418 14.34 -0.59 -10.76
C ARG A 418 14.51 -2.11 -10.66
N LEU A 419 15.69 -2.59 -10.29
CA LEU A 419 15.97 -4.00 -10.10
C LEU A 419 15.48 -4.53 -8.74
N SER A 420 15.56 -3.73 -7.67
CA SER A 420 15.26 -4.17 -6.31
C SER A 420 13.77 -4.12 -5.97
N ILE A 421 13.09 -3.04 -6.35
CA ILE A 421 11.69 -2.75 -5.99
C ILE A 421 10.66 -3.75 -6.52
N PRO A 422 10.79 -4.35 -7.73
CA PRO A 422 9.81 -5.32 -8.22
C PRO A 422 9.58 -6.53 -7.31
N ASN A 423 10.53 -6.83 -6.42
CA ASN A 423 10.42 -7.91 -5.45
C ASN A 423 9.76 -7.48 -4.12
N GLY A 424 9.62 -6.16 -3.90
CA GLY A 424 9.01 -5.57 -2.72
C GLY A 424 7.49 -5.43 -2.79
N ARG A 425 6.85 -5.29 -1.64
CA ARG A 425 5.40 -5.13 -1.48
C ARG A 425 4.92 -3.74 -1.87
N GLN A 426 5.80 -2.74 -1.95
CA GLN A 426 5.45 -1.35 -2.27
C GLN A 426 4.88 -1.23 -3.70
N LEU A 427 5.37 -2.04 -4.64
CA LEU A 427 4.92 -2.02 -6.03
C LEU A 427 3.53 -2.67 -6.21
N ARG A 428 3.10 -3.56 -5.31
CA ARG A 428 1.90 -4.40 -5.50
C ARG A 428 0.64 -3.58 -5.79
N ALA A 429 0.39 -2.55 -4.99
CA ALA A 429 -0.79 -1.71 -5.17
C ALA A 429 -0.78 -0.98 -6.53
N ARG A 430 0.38 -0.45 -6.95
CA ARG A 430 0.53 0.28 -8.21
C ARG A 430 0.37 -0.68 -9.38
N MET A 431 0.97 -1.87 -9.27
CA MET A 431 0.81 -2.95 -10.24
C MET A 431 -0.66 -3.34 -10.43
N VAL A 432 -1.45 -3.44 -9.36
CA VAL A 432 -2.88 -3.74 -9.44
C VAL A 432 -3.64 -2.64 -10.17
N GLN A 433 -3.39 -1.38 -9.82
CA GLN A 433 -4.02 -0.24 -10.50
C GLN A 433 -3.68 -0.22 -12.00
N VAL A 434 -2.40 -0.36 -12.36
CA VAL A 434 -1.96 -0.39 -13.75
C VAL A 434 -2.54 -1.60 -14.49
N CYS A 435 -2.53 -2.79 -13.89
CA CYS A 435 -3.14 -3.98 -14.48
C CYS A 435 -4.65 -3.84 -14.73
N LYS A 436 -5.38 -3.15 -13.85
CA LYS A 436 -6.81 -2.84 -14.05
C LYS A 436 -6.98 -1.95 -15.30
N VAL A 437 -6.14 -0.93 -15.47
CA VAL A 437 -6.18 -0.02 -16.64
C VAL A 437 -5.77 -0.73 -17.94
N PHE A 438 -4.74 -1.57 -17.92
CA PHE A 438 -4.32 -2.36 -19.09
C PHE A 438 -5.25 -3.55 -19.39
N GLY A 439 -6.27 -3.79 -18.57
CA GLY A 439 -7.22 -4.89 -18.72
C GLY A 439 -6.66 -6.28 -18.43
N VAL A 440 -5.48 -6.37 -17.81
CA VAL A 440 -4.88 -7.61 -17.32
C VAL A 440 -5.67 -8.14 -16.13
N LEU A 441 -6.15 -7.24 -15.26
CA LEU A 441 -7.06 -7.57 -14.15
C LEU A 441 -8.44 -6.96 -14.38
N HIS A 442 -9.48 -7.69 -13.99
CA HIS A 442 -10.85 -7.20 -14.05
C HIS A 442 -11.18 -6.35 -12.82
N ALA A 443 -12.01 -5.31 -13.01
CA ALA A 443 -12.60 -4.57 -11.90
C ALA A 443 -13.41 -5.51 -11.00
N GLY A 444 -13.10 -5.51 -9.70
CA GLY A 444 -13.70 -6.38 -8.68
C GLY A 444 -12.95 -7.68 -8.39
N VAL A 445 -11.85 -7.97 -9.08
CA VAL A 445 -10.95 -9.06 -8.69
C VAL A 445 -10.20 -8.66 -7.44
N ASP A 446 -10.28 -9.51 -6.42
CA ASP A 446 -9.48 -9.40 -5.21
C ASP A 446 -7.99 -9.59 -5.55
N PRO A 447 -7.15 -8.56 -5.39
CA PRO A 447 -5.76 -8.63 -5.85
C PRO A 447 -4.87 -9.54 -5.00
N ARG A 448 -5.33 -10.01 -3.84
CA ARG A 448 -4.58 -10.98 -3.01
C ARG A 448 -4.66 -12.41 -3.55
N LYS A 449 -5.77 -12.74 -4.21
CA LYS A 449 -5.95 -14.06 -4.87
C LYS A 449 -5.21 -14.15 -6.20
N VAL A 450 -4.59 -13.07 -6.64
CA VAL A 450 -3.85 -13.00 -7.90
C VAL A 450 -2.36 -13.26 -7.64
N ASN A 451 -1.76 -14.12 -8.47
CA ASN A 451 -0.30 -14.26 -8.50
C ASN A 451 0.35 -13.03 -9.15
N LEU A 452 0.44 -11.93 -8.40
CA LEU A 452 1.06 -10.68 -8.85
C LEU A 452 2.53 -10.86 -9.22
N GLY A 453 3.29 -11.68 -8.48
CA GLY A 453 4.70 -11.95 -8.80
C GLY A 453 4.88 -12.62 -10.16
N GLY A 454 3.98 -13.54 -10.52
CA GLY A 454 3.94 -14.15 -11.85
C GLY A 454 3.60 -13.14 -12.95
N ILE A 455 2.70 -12.18 -12.68
CA ILE A 455 2.37 -11.10 -13.64
C ILE A 455 3.59 -10.18 -13.81
N ILE A 456 4.22 -9.73 -12.73
CA ILE A 456 5.42 -8.88 -12.78
C ILE A 456 6.53 -9.56 -13.59
N THR A 457 6.75 -10.85 -13.35
CA THR A 457 7.77 -11.62 -14.08
C THR A 457 7.44 -11.73 -15.57
N ARG A 458 6.18 -11.99 -15.92
CA ARG A 458 5.74 -12.12 -17.32
C ARG A 458 5.84 -10.82 -18.10
N TYR A 459 5.53 -9.69 -17.46
CA TYR A 459 5.49 -8.37 -18.09
C TYR A 459 6.73 -7.51 -17.79
N ARG A 460 7.82 -8.13 -17.30
CA ARG A 460 9.08 -7.43 -17.04
C ARG A 460 9.64 -6.83 -18.34
N GLY A 461 10.06 -5.56 -18.28
CA GLY A 461 10.55 -4.83 -19.46
C GLY A 461 9.46 -4.52 -20.48
N THR A 462 8.20 -4.45 -20.04
CA THR A 462 7.08 -4.01 -20.88
C THR A 462 6.48 -2.73 -20.29
N PRO A 463 5.80 -1.91 -21.13
CA PRO A 463 5.12 -0.68 -20.69
C PRO A 463 4.25 -0.81 -19.44
N LEU A 464 3.74 -2.01 -19.15
CA LEU A 464 2.89 -2.26 -17.99
C LEU A 464 3.67 -2.23 -16.66
N VAL A 465 4.83 -2.89 -16.59
CA VAL A 465 5.64 -2.89 -15.36
C VAL A 465 6.36 -1.55 -15.21
N ASP A 466 6.85 -1.01 -16.31
CA ASP A 466 7.55 0.29 -16.33
C ASP A 466 6.63 1.40 -15.83
N GLU A 467 5.36 1.40 -16.24
CA GLU A 467 4.34 2.33 -15.73
C GLU A 467 4.06 2.17 -14.23
N ALA A 468 4.07 0.94 -13.70
CA ALA A 468 3.88 0.71 -12.27
C ALA A 468 5.05 1.25 -11.45
N LEU A 469 6.28 1.06 -11.94
CA LEU A 469 7.50 1.60 -11.35
C LEU A 469 7.54 3.12 -11.42
N ASP A 470 7.35 3.70 -12.61
CA ASP A 470 7.39 5.15 -12.80
C ASP A 470 6.30 5.85 -12.00
N LYS A 471 5.13 5.21 -11.82
CA LYS A 471 4.08 5.73 -10.95
C LYS A 471 4.53 5.76 -9.49
N LEU A 472 5.09 4.64 -8.99
CA LEU A 472 5.63 4.59 -7.64
C LEU A 472 6.73 5.65 -7.42
N PHE A 473 7.63 5.80 -8.39
CA PHE A 473 8.72 6.77 -8.31
C PHE A 473 8.18 8.19 -8.27
N SER A 474 7.25 8.54 -9.16
CA SER A 474 6.65 9.87 -9.18
C SER A 474 5.85 10.23 -7.91
N GLU A 475 5.33 9.24 -7.18
CA GLU A 475 4.50 9.48 -6.00
C GLU A 475 5.32 9.50 -4.70
N ARG A 476 6.40 8.70 -4.61
CA ARG A 476 7.10 8.46 -3.33
C ARG A 476 8.61 8.66 -3.36
N MET A 477 9.25 8.65 -4.52
CA MET A 477 10.71 8.68 -4.63
C MET A 477 11.17 9.86 -5.47
N ASP A 478 12.41 10.28 -5.32
CA ASP A 478 13.03 11.36 -6.08
C ASP A 478 14.42 10.89 -6.49
N ILE A 479 14.47 10.15 -7.59
CA ILE A 479 15.69 9.51 -8.08
C ILE A 479 16.66 10.58 -8.59
N GLU A 480 16.17 11.63 -9.26
CA GLU A 480 17.00 12.74 -9.74
C GLU A 480 17.63 13.50 -8.58
N GLY A 481 16.83 13.89 -7.59
CA GLY A 481 17.31 14.58 -6.38
C GLY A 481 18.28 13.74 -5.55
N THR A 482 18.07 12.42 -5.47
CA THR A 482 19.03 11.50 -4.82
C THR A 482 20.32 11.34 -5.65
N THR A 483 20.23 11.31 -6.97
CA THR A 483 21.41 11.26 -7.86
C THR A 483 22.27 12.49 -7.66
N ASP A 484 21.67 13.68 -7.59
CA ASP A 484 22.38 14.93 -7.32
C ASP A 484 23.01 14.95 -5.93
N LEU A 485 22.33 14.38 -4.93
CA LEU A 485 22.89 14.23 -3.59
C LEU A 485 24.11 13.29 -3.57
N LEU A 486 24.07 12.16 -4.28
CA LEU A 486 25.23 11.27 -4.40
C LEU A 486 26.40 11.96 -5.10
N ARG A 487 26.15 12.71 -6.18
CA ARG A 487 27.18 13.55 -6.84
C ARG A 487 27.76 14.58 -5.88
N ALA A 488 26.92 15.22 -5.06
CA ALA A 488 27.35 16.22 -4.09
C ALA A 488 28.20 15.61 -2.97
N ILE A 489 27.86 14.40 -2.50
CA ILE A 489 28.66 13.64 -1.53
C ILE A 489 30.03 13.28 -2.12
N GLN A 490 30.05 12.74 -3.35
CA GLN A 490 31.28 12.28 -4.01
C GLN A 490 32.22 13.42 -4.40
N SER A 491 31.67 14.60 -4.70
CA SER A 491 32.45 15.81 -4.96
C SER A 491 32.92 16.53 -3.68
N GLY A 492 32.47 16.10 -2.50
CA GLY A 492 32.77 16.73 -1.22
C GLY A 492 31.98 18.03 -0.96
N ALA A 493 30.99 18.36 -1.78
CA ALA A 493 30.07 19.47 -1.53
C ALA A 493 29.16 19.20 -0.32
N VAL A 494 28.83 17.93 -0.11
CA VAL A 494 28.07 17.43 1.05
C VAL A 494 28.96 16.48 1.83
N GLU A 495 29.15 16.75 3.13
CA GLU A 495 29.97 15.92 4.02
C GLU A 495 29.13 14.81 4.68
N LEU A 496 29.74 13.63 4.86
CA LEU A 496 29.22 12.55 5.68
C LEU A 496 30.08 12.40 6.94
N ARG A 497 29.45 12.49 8.12
CA ARG A 497 30.16 12.41 9.41
C ARG A 497 29.52 11.40 10.35
N MET A 498 30.32 10.51 10.93
CA MET A 498 29.84 9.66 12.02
C MET A 498 29.86 10.43 13.34
N THR A 499 28.77 10.37 14.10
CA THR A 499 28.62 11.11 15.35
C THR A 499 28.08 10.22 16.46
N ALA A 500 28.20 10.68 17.71
CA ALA A 500 27.46 10.08 18.80
C ALA A 500 25.94 10.36 18.62
N PRO A 501 25.06 9.51 19.17
CA PRO A 501 23.61 9.66 19.01
C PRO A 501 23.09 10.92 19.70
N GLY A 502 22.45 11.82 18.97
CA GLY A 502 21.87 13.06 19.50
C GLY A 502 20.34 13.09 19.51
N ALA A 503 19.76 14.20 19.97
CA ALA A 503 18.29 14.34 20.08
C ALA A 503 17.59 14.31 18.71
N LEU A 504 18.14 14.98 17.68
CA LEU A 504 17.58 14.96 16.31
C LEU A 504 17.53 13.57 15.65
N GLY A 505 18.36 12.60 16.08
CA GLY A 505 18.33 11.24 15.58
C GLY A 505 17.19 10.38 16.14
N ILE A 506 16.33 10.95 16.99
CA ILE A 506 15.15 10.28 17.55
C ILE A 506 13.92 10.78 16.81
N SER A 507 13.23 9.88 16.09
CA SER A 507 11.96 10.22 15.45
C SER A 507 10.81 10.14 16.47
N PRO A 508 10.06 11.23 16.72
CA PRO A 508 8.85 11.19 17.54
C PRO A 508 7.67 10.53 16.81
N ARG A 509 7.81 10.17 15.51
CA ARG A 509 6.75 9.50 14.73
C ARG A 509 6.29 8.17 15.34
N GLY A 510 7.15 7.51 16.12
CA GLY A 510 6.76 6.34 16.91
C GLY A 510 5.86 6.65 18.11
N GLN A 511 5.72 7.93 18.51
CA GLN A 511 5.18 8.30 19.81
C GLN A 511 3.79 8.95 19.84
N ARG A 512 3.32 9.77 18.88
CA ARG A 512 1.99 10.42 19.06
C ARG A 512 1.33 11.00 17.80
N ASP A 513 0.40 10.25 17.24
CA ASP A 513 -0.81 10.82 16.63
C ASP A 513 -1.88 10.94 17.72
N LEU A 514 -1.89 12.01 18.52
CA LEU A 514 -2.91 12.34 19.55
C LEU A 514 -3.67 11.11 20.11
N LEU A 515 -2.91 10.16 20.66
CA LEU A 515 -3.41 8.84 20.97
C LEU A 515 -4.18 8.88 22.29
N LEU A 516 -5.45 8.47 22.25
CA LEU A 516 -6.13 8.01 23.44
C LEU A 516 -5.28 6.88 24.07
N PRO A 517 -5.21 6.80 25.40
CA PRO A 517 -4.55 5.69 26.05
C PRO A 517 -5.09 4.36 25.51
N ASN A 518 -4.15 3.51 25.11
CA ASN A 518 -4.44 2.13 24.73
C ASN A 518 -5.12 1.43 25.91
N TRP A 519 -5.99 0.48 25.60
CA TRP A 519 -6.63 -0.29 26.67
C TRP A 519 -5.61 -1.18 27.37
N SER A 520 -5.64 -1.13 28.69
CA SER A 520 -5.01 -2.15 29.52
C SER A 520 -5.61 -3.53 29.21
N ALA A 521 -4.84 -4.59 29.42
CA ALA A 521 -5.32 -5.96 29.25
C ALA A 521 -6.58 -6.23 30.10
N THR A 522 -6.72 -5.56 31.25
CA THR A 522 -7.92 -5.57 32.10
C THR A 522 -9.13 -4.93 31.43
N GLU A 523 -8.98 -3.76 30.80
CA GLU A 523 -10.09 -3.09 30.11
C GLU A 523 -10.54 -3.84 28.85
N VAL A 524 -9.61 -4.48 28.12
CA VAL A 524 -9.94 -5.36 26.99
C VAL A 524 -10.78 -6.55 27.46
N ARG A 525 -10.39 -7.18 28.58
CA ARG A 525 -11.13 -8.29 29.19
C ARG A 525 -12.52 -7.86 29.67
N GLU A 526 -12.65 -6.67 30.24
CA GLU A 526 -13.96 -6.15 30.68
C GLU A 526 -14.91 -5.92 29.50
N ARG A 527 -14.38 -5.44 28.36
CA ARG A 527 -15.16 -5.32 27.13
C ARG A 527 -15.59 -6.68 26.57
N LEU A 528 -14.70 -7.67 26.60
CA LEU A 528 -15.01 -9.04 26.24
C LEU A 528 -16.12 -9.61 27.14
N LYS A 529 -16.02 -9.40 28.45
CA LYS A 529 -17.03 -9.80 29.44
C LYS A 529 -18.38 -9.15 29.14
N MET A 530 -18.42 -7.83 29.01
CA MET A 530 -19.65 -7.10 28.70
C MET A 530 -20.30 -7.58 27.40
N ARG A 531 -19.50 -7.93 26.38
CA ARG A 531 -19.99 -8.52 25.14
C ARG A 531 -20.61 -9.90 25.36
N LEU A 532 -19.88 -10.81 26.01
CA LEU A 532 -20.34 -12.20 26.23
C LEU A 532 -21.56 -12.26 27.16
N VAL A 533 -21.62 -11.42 28.19
CA VAL A 533 -22.72 -11.38 29.17
C VAL A 533 -24.01 -10.79 28.56
N ASN A 534 -23.88 -9.81 27.67
CA ASN A 534 -25.03 -9.23 26.96
C ASN A 534 -25.50 -10.04 25.75
N GLU A 535 -24.72 -11.04 25.32
CA GLU A 535 -25.08 -11.93 24.22
C GLU A 535 -26.35 -12.73 24.54
N ARG A 536 -27.17 -13.01 23.52
CA ARG A 536 -28.34 -13.89 23.64
C ARG A 536 -27.96 -15.33 23.35
N VAL A 537 -28.25 -16.19 24.33
CA VAL A 537 -28.03 -17.64 24.26
C VAL A 537 -29.34 -18.36 24.01
N VAL A 538 -29.25 -19.43 23.24
CA VAL A 538 -30.30 -20.44 23.08
C VAL A 538 -29.82 -21.74 23.70
N LEU A 539 -30.64 -22.32 24.56
CA LEU A 539 -30.44 -23.64 25.13
C LEU A 539 -31.51 -24.59 24.58
N VAL A 540 -31.11 -25.77 24.11
CA VAL A 540 -32.02 -26.82 23.63
C VAL A 540 -31.83 -28.08 24.48
N CYS A 541 -32.93 -28.65 24.96
CA CYS A 541 -32.88 -29.85 25.78
C CYS A 541 -32.68 -31.10 24.93
N LEU A 542 -31.64 -31.90 25.23
CA LEU A 542 -31.39 -33.17 24.54
C LEU A 542 -32.45 -34.26 24.77
N ARG A 543 -33.39 -34.04 25.72
CA ARG A 543 -34.43 -35.02 26.06
C ARG A 543 -35.74 -34.77 25.32
N CYS A 544 -36.24 -33.53 25.36
CA CYS A 544 -37.56 -33.19 24.81
C CYS A 544 -37.49 -32.17 23.67
N ASN A 545 -36.29 -31.76 23.26
CA ASN A 545 -36.01 -30.80 22.18
C ASN A 545 -36.66 -29.42 22.37
N ASP A 546 -37.17 -29.14 23.56
CA ASP A 546 -37.68 -27.83 23.93
C ASP A 546 -36.52 -26.85 24.11
N TRP A 547 -36.79 -25.58 23.85
CA TRP A 547 -35.77 -24.56 23.75
C TRP A 547 -36.11 -23.31 24.55
N MET A 548 -35.08 -22.59 24.98
CA MET A 548 -35.24 -21.33 25.69
C MET A 548 -34.20 -20.32 25.26
N ARG A 549 -34.62 -19.05 25.23
CA ARG A 549 -33.78 -17.90 24.90
C ARG A 549 -33.68 -16.90 26.05
N PHE A 550 -32.47 -16.38 26.27
CA PHE A 550 -32.23 -15.32 27.25
C PHE A 550 -30.86 -14.68 27.05
N ARG A 551 -30.60 -13.56 27.73
CA ARG A 551 -29.26 -12.98 27.84
C ARG A 551 -28.45 -13.72 28.90
N VAL A 552 -27.18 -14.00 28.63
CA VAL A 552 -26.29 -14.74 29.55
C VAL A 552 -26.26 -14.14 30.96
N GLU A 553 -26.36 -12.82 31.08
CA GLU A 553 -26.49 -12.12 32.36
C GLU A 553 -27.58 -12.71 33.27
N ARG A 554 -28.73 -13.05 32.69
CA ARG A 554 -29.91 -13.59 33.40
C ARG A 554 -29.82 -15.08 33.66
N TYR A 555 -28.66 -15.72 33.43
CA TYR A 555 -28.50 -17.15 33.67
C TYR A 555 -28.72 -17.53 35.15
N ALA A 556 -28.32 -16.67 36.09
CA ALA A 556 -28.55 -16.89 37.51
C ALA A 556 -30.03 -16.79 37.93
N GLU A 557 -30.85 -16.11 37.12
CA GLU A 557 -32.28 -15.85 37.37
C GLU A 557 -33.20 -16.88 36.69
N LYS A 558 -32.65 -17.77 35.84
CA LYS A 558 -33.41 -18.73 35.03
C LYS A 558 -33.09 -20.18 35.38
N HIS A 559 -34.07 -21.05 35.14
CA HIS A 559 -33.97 -22.47 35.47
C HIS A 559 -32.80 -23.16 34.76
N HIS A 560 -31.89 -23.77 35.54
CA HIS A 560 -30.81 -24.65 35.05
C HIS A 560 -31.32 -26.01 34.53
N ARG A 561 -32.63 -26.14 34.29
CA ARG A 561 -33.31 -27.35 33.86
C ARG A 561 -34.40 -26.98 32.86
N CYS A 562 -34.63 -27.89 31.91
CA CYS A 562 -35.79 -27.81 31.04
C CYS A 562 -37.09 -28.03 31.83
N ALA A 563 -38.23 -27.55 31.30
CA ALA A 563 -39.56 -27.81 31.85
C ALA A 563 -39.87 -29.32 32.00
N CYS A 564 -39.27 -30.18 31.16
CA CYS A 564 -39.36 -31.64 31.26
C CYS A 564 -38.51 -32.27 32.38
N GLY A 565 -37.78 -31.46 33.16
CA GLY A 565 -36.84 -31.90 34.18
C GLY A 565 -35.46 -32.33 33.67
N GLY A 566 -35.19 -32.21 32.36
CA GLY A 566 -33.89 -32.50 31.76
C GLY A 566 -32.80 -31.50 32.17
N ALA A 567 -31.62 -32.00 32.54
CA ALA A 567 -30.45 -31.19 32.92
C ALA A 567 -29.40 -31.05 31.78
N MET A 568 -29.55 -31.81 30.69
CA MET A 568 -28.65 -31.78 29.54
C MET A 568 -29.17 -30.76 28.52
N LEU A 569 -28.57 -29.58 28.52
CA LEU A 569 -28.96 -28.45 27.69
C LEU A 569 -27.80 -28.07 26.76
N ALA A 570 -27.94 -28.34 25.46
CA ALA A 570 -26.98 -27.89 24.46
C ALA A 570 -27.12 -26.37 24.25
N CYS A 571 -25.99 -25.68 24.16
CA CYS A 571 -25.89 -24.23 24.11
C CYS A 571 -25.29 -23.75 22.79
N ALA A 572 -25.93 -22.73 22.20
CA ALA A 572 -25.36 -21.93 21.12
C ALA A 572 -25.85 -20.48 21.17
N ARG A 573 -25.23 -19.63 20.35
CA ARG A 573 -25.70 -18.25 20.09
C ARG A 573 -27.06 -18.25 19.36
N GLU A 574 -27.87 -17.22 19.59
CA GLU A 574 -29.20 -17.06 18.97
C GLU A 574 -29.18 -17.16 17.43
N GLY A 575 -28.16 -16.60 16.77
CA GLY A 575 -28.03 -16.70 15.31
C GLY A 575 -27.76 -18.12 14.76
N LEU A 576 -27.54 -19.12 15.63
CA LEU A 576 -27.42 -20.53 15.28
C LEU A 576 -28.58 -21.37 15.81
N GLU A 577 -29.69 -20.75 16.23
CA GLU A 577 -30.85 -21.44 16.81
C GLU A 577 -31.34 -22.60 15.94
N GLU A 578 -31.62 -22.34 14.66
CA GLU A 578 -32.14 -23.37 13.73
C GLU A 578 -31.14 -24.52 13.56
N ARG A 579 -29.85 -24.20 13.39
CA ARG A 579 -28.78 -25.20 13.29
C ARG A 579 -28.62 -26.01 14.58
N LEU A 580 -28.83 -25.40 15.74
CA LEU A 580 -28.75 -26.10 17.02
C LEU A 580 -29.91 -27.09 17.17
N LYS A 581 -31.12 -26.70 16.77
CA LYS A 581 -32.28 -27.61 16.77
C LYS A 581 -32.04 -28.79 15.84
N GLU A 582 -31.49 -28.56 14.65
CA GLU A 582 -31.08 -29.60 13.70
C GLU A 582 -30.06 -30.56 14.35
N TRP A 583 -28.97 -30.04 14.92
CA TRP A 583 -27.91 -30.88 15.53
C TRP A 583 -28.37 -31.71 16.72
N VAL A 584 -29.36 -31.25 17.49
CA VAL A 584 -29.87 -31.99 18.64
C VAL A 584 -30.72 -33.19 18.21
N VAL A 585 -31.41 -33.08 17.07
CA VAL A 585 -32.27 -34.15 16.53
C VAL A 585 -31.50 -35.08 15.57
N ASP A 586 -30.29 -34.70 15.15
CA ASP A 586 -29.45 -35.48 14.26
C ASP A 586 -29.02 -36.83 14.87
N ASP A 587 -29.22 -37.90 14.12
CA ASP A 587 -28.89 -39.28 14.51
C ASP A 587 -27.43 -39.66 14.22
N ASP A 588 -26.66 -38.82 13.51
CA ASP A 588 -25.23 -39.04 13.28
C ASP A 588 -24.49 -39.16 14.63
N PRO A 589 -23.82 -40.31 14.90
CA PRO A 589 -23.01 -40.50 16.09
C PRO A 589 -22.03 -39.35 16.37
N ALA A 590 -21.43 -38.73 15.35
CA ALA A 590 -20.48 -37.64 15.52
C ALA A 590 -21.15 -36.35 16.05
N VAL A 591 -22.29 -35.97 15.45
CA VAL A 591 -23.06 -34.78 15.84
C VAL A 591 -23.67 -34.94 17.23
N ARG A 592 -24.26 -36.11 17.50
CA ARG A 592 -24.83 -36.45 18.81
C ARG A 592 -23.77 -36.41 19.91
N ASN A 593 -22.58 -36.99 19.69
CA ASN A 593 -21.47 -36.93 20.65
C ASN A 593 -21.01 -35.49 20.89
N ARG A 594 -20.99 -34.65 19.85
CA ARG A 594 -20.63 -33.23 19.97
C ARG A 594 -21.65 -32.46 20.80
N MET A 595 -22.96 -32.67 20.58
CA MET A 595 -24.02 -32.03 21.35
C MET A 595 -24.08 -32.52 22.79
N GLN A 596 -23.83 -33.81 23.01
CA GLN A 596 -23.70 -34.41 24.33
C GLN A 596 -22.58 -33.73 25.14
N ARG A 597 -21.37 -33.61 24.57
CA ARG A 597 -20.26 -32.88 25.20
C ARG A 597 -20.60 -31.42 25.46
N ASN A 598 -21.28 -30.74 24.53
CA ASN A 598 -21.72 -29.36 24.71
C ASN A 598 -22.62 -29.23 25.96
N ALA A 599 -23.64 -30.09 26.07
CA ALA A 599 -24.56 -30.11 27.19
C ALA A 599 -23.88 -30.49 28.52
N GLU A 600 -22.91 -31.41 28.51
CA GLU A 600 -22.14 -31.80 29.69
C GLU A 600 -21.35 -30.62 30.25
N LEU A 601 -20.72 -29.80 29.38
CA LEU A 601 -19.99 -28.61 29.82
C LEU A 601 -20.93 -27.62 30.53
N VAL A 602 -22.11 -27.38 29.96
CA VAL A 602 -23.13 -26.49 30.55
C VAL A 602 -23.62 -27.04 31.88
N GLN A 603 -23.82 -28.35 31.99
CA GLN A 603 -24.25 -28.99 33.24
C GLN A 603 -23.18 -28.87 34.35
N LEU A 604 -21.90 -29.04 34.00
CA LEU A 604 -20.79 -29.06 34.97
C LEU A 604 -20.34 -27.67 35.41
N ARG A 605 -20.25 -26.71 34.48
CA ARG A 605 -19.65 -25.39 34.70
C ARG A 605 -20.65 -24.23 34.54
N GLY A 606 -21.90 -24.51 34.19
CA GLY A 606 -22.98 -23.52 34.14
C GLY A 606 -22.65 -22.31 33.27
N LYS A 607 -22.70 -21.11 33.88
CA LYS A 607 -22.45 -19.84 33.21
C LYS A 607 -21.08 -19.77 32.54
N GLU A 608 -20.04 -20.35 33.16
CA GLU A 608 -18.68 -20.33 32.62
C GLU A 608 -18.57 -21.11 31.30
N ALA A 609 -19.25 -22.27 31.21
CA ALA A 609 -19.32 -23.02 29.96
C ALA A 609 -20.12 -22.30 28.88
N ILE A 610 -21.20 -21.60 29.25
CA ILE A 610 -21.96 -20.77 28.32
C ILE A 610 -21.08 -19.64 27.76
N LEU A 611 -20.31 -18.94 28.61
CA LEU A 611 -19.37 -17.91 28.17
C LEU A 611 -18.33 -18.46 27.17
N CYS A 612 -17.77 -19.65 27.44
CA CYS A 612 -16.85 -20.33 26.52
C CYS A 612 -17.52 -20.70 25.19
N LEU A 613 -18.72 -21.30 25.22
CA LEU A 613 -19.40 -21.78 24.01
C LEU A 613 -19.96 -20.65 23.14
N LEU A 614 -20.18 -19.47 23.73
CA LEU A 614 -20.55 -18.26 22.99
C LEU A 614 -19.34 -17.50 22.44
N ALA A 615 -18.13 -17.85 22.88
CA ALA A 615 -16.91 -17.31 22.31
C ALA A 615 -16.72 -17.81 20.87
N ARG A 616 -16.17 -16.94 20.03
CA ARG A 616 -16.06 -17.16 18.59
C ARG A 616 -14.99 -18.21 18.29
N GLY A 617 -15.36 -19.22 17.49
CA GLY A 617 -14.46 -20.32 17.15
C GLY A 617 -14.27 -21.35 18.26
N VAL A 618 -14.94 -21.17 19.39
CA VAL A 618 -14.83 -22.10 20.52
C VAL A 618 -15.94 -23.13 20.43
N GLY A 619 -15.62 -24.27 19.83
CA GLY A 619 -16.47 -25.47 19.88
C GLY A 619 -16.36 -26.23 21.21
N PRO A 620 -17.14 -27.31 21.40
CA PRO A 620 -17.13 -28.09 22.64
C PRO A 620 -15.75 -28.63 23.03
N ASP A 621 -14.92 -29.05 22.08
CA ASP A 621 -13.58 -29.57 22.38
C ASP A 621 -12.58 -28.46 22.79
N THR A 622 -12.72 -27.26 22.22
CA THR A 622 -11.93 -26.08 22.62
C THR A 622 -12.40 -25.58 23.98
N ALA A 623 -13.72 -25.48 24.21
CA ALA A 623 -14.31 -25.12 25.50
C ALA A 623 -13.87 -26.09 26.61
N THR A 624 -13.83 -27.40 26.34
CA THR A 624 -13.32 -28.41 27.28
C THR A 624 -11.86 -28.13 27.67
N ARG A 625 -11.01 -27.80 26.69
CA ARG A 625 -9.59 -27.46 26.94
C ARG A 625 -9.43 -26.20 27.78
N ILE A 626 -10.24 -25.16 27.50
CA ILE A 626 -10.24 -23.91 28.26
C ILE A 626 -10.66 -24.19 29.72
N LEU A 627 -11.82 -24.81 29.92
CA LEU A 627 -12.39 -25.06 31.24
C LEU A 627 -11.52 -26.02 32.09
N ARG A 628 -10.76 -26.92 31.48
CA ARG A 628 -9.79 -27.76 32.21
C ARG A 628 -8.59 -26.99 32.76
N ARG A 629 -8.17 -25.92 32.08
CA ARG A 629 -7.02 -25.10 32.48
C ARG A 629 -7.40 -24.04 33.53
N VAL A 630 -8.67 -23.64 33.55
CA VAL A 630 -9.15 -22.53 34.38
C VAL A 630 -9.86 -23.06 35.63
N PRO A 631 -9.39 -22.75 36.85
CA PRO A 631 -10.08 -23.06 38.09
C PRO A 631 -11.51 -22.53 38.10
N ALA A 632 -12.44 -23.25 38.74
CA ALA A 632 -13.81 -22.77 38.88
C ALA A 632 -13.86 -21.49 39.73
N GLY A 633 -14.59 -20.48 39.29
CA GLY A 633 -14.69 -19.18 39.96
C GLY A 633 -13.60 -18.17 39.61
N ASP A 634 -12.56 -18.55 38.85
CA ASP A 634 -11.52 -17.62 38.37
C ASP A 634 -11.97 -16.96 37.04
N GLU A 635 -12.80 -15.91 37.18
CA GLU A 635 -13.36 -15.19 36.04
C GLU A 635 -12.27 -14.50 35.19
N GLU A 636 -11.20 -13.99 35.81
CA GLU A 636 -10.15 -13.28 35.08
C GLU A 636 -9.35 -14.23 34.18
N MET A 637 -8.94 -15.39 34.72
CA MET A 637 -8.24 -16.41 33.93
C MET A 637 -9.14 -17.01 32.84
N LEU A 638 -10.45 -17.15 33.11
CA LEU A 638 -11.42 -17.58 32.12
C LEU A 638 -11.48 -16.61 30.94
N LEU A 639 -11.69 -15.32 31.21
CA LEU A 639 -11.78 -14.28 30.18
C LEU A 639 -10.47 -14.15 29.40
N LYS A 640 -9.31 -14.26 30.06
CA LYS A 640 -8.01 -14.28 29.39
C LYS A 640 -7.90 -15.44 28.39
N THR A 641 -8.22 -16.65 28.84
CA THR A 641 -8.10 -17.86 28.00
C THR A 641 -9.12 -17.85 26.85
N ILE A 642 -10.33 -17.32 27.09
CA ILE A 642 -11.33 -17.10 26.04
C ILE A 642 -10.81 -16.09 25.01
N HIS A 643 -10.24 -14.97 25.46
CA HIS A 643 -9.70 -13.93 24.57
C HIS A 643 -8.60 -14.49 23.65
N GLU A 644 -7.65 -15.24 24.22
CA GLU A 644 -6.58 -15.91 23.46
C GLU A 644 -7.14 -16.88 22.42
N ALA A 645 -8.16 -17.67 22.78
CA ALA A 645 -8.80 -18.60 21.87
C ALA A 645 -9.53 -17.89 20.72
N GLU A 646 -10.19 -16.75 20.97
CA GLU A 646 -10.83 -15.95 19.92
C GLU A 646 -9.82 -15.32 18.96
N LEU A 647 -8.69 -14.82 19.47
CA LEU A 647 -7.60 -14.30 18.64
C LEU A 647 -6.99 -15.40 17.77
N GLN A 648 -6.73 -16.57 18.36
CA GLN A 648 -6.21 -17.72 17.60
C GLN A 648 -7.20 -18.19 16.53
N TYR A 649 -8.50 -18.21 16.85
CA TYR A 649 -9.53 -18.50 15.86
C TYR A 649 -9.55 -17.44 14.75
N ALA A 650 -9.52 -16.15 15.09
CA ALA A 650 -9.48 -15.08 14.10
C ALA A 650 -8.29 -15.23 13.13
N ARG A 651 -7.08 -15.49 13.64
CA ARG A 651 -5.87 -15.71 12.82
C ARG A 651 -5.95 -16.94 11.90
N THR A 652 -6.65 -17.99 12.36
CA THR A 652 -6.67 -19.28 11.66
C THR A 652 -7.96 -19.52 10.86
N ARG A 653 -9.01 -18.71 11.03
CA ARG A 653 -10.36 -18.93 10.47
C ARG A 653 -10.36 -19.24 8.98
N ARG A 654 -9.46 -18.61 8.21
CA ARG A 654 -9.24 -18.84 6.78
C ARG A 654 -8.87 -20.27 6.39
N PHE A 655 -8.27 -21.05 7.29
CA PHE A 655 -7.91 -22.45 7.05
C PHE A 655 -9.04 -23.44 7.41
N TRP A 656 -10.15 -22.95 7.97
CA TRP A 656 -11.30 -23.75 8.41
C TRP A 656 -12.55 -23.53 7.54
N GLY A 657 -12.37 -22.91 6.37
CA GLY A 657 -13.41 -22.60 5.39
C GLY A 657 -13.77 -23.78 4.50
#